data_AF-A0A137QCX1-F1
#
_entry.id   AF-A0A137QCX1-F1
#
_cell.length_a   1.000
_cell.length_b   1.000
_cell.length_c   1.000
_cell.angle_alpha   90.00
_cell.angle_beta   90.00
_cell.angle_gamma   90.00
#
_symmetry.space_group_name_H-M   'P 1'
#
loop_
_entity.id
_entity.type
_entity.pdbx_description
1 polymer ?
#
loop_
_entity_poly.entity_id
_entity_poly.type
_entity_poly.pdbx_seq_one_letter_code
_entity_poly.pdbx_strand_id
1 'polypeptide(L)'
;MYVPNQPHFRLVHLTKALTQSTLLRYQALVTLRKAISTAKRAVTDATAKDIFKQGRNYLTDKALPVQRAAAEVIIAMYSSDDGSHPSINDVEAILTLCVKSLDAADQLTRHTLAQLVGHLLASTQVERAAPAPEPAQKPKKDQGNADDDAISTPHAAAEVKKALLTPTEMLLHLSNHFNKPHQSRKIRVGIFDFYAALFTHLGAGWVEANFSLLVGHLLNEIVSLPRNSSTRYETLSVRTLVGILLRDLIGVRMLSEQGQISAIQELANNYLKRWPAMMPGSVAPSSTVLTMVLREVAGLLQQLGNAPPPVQDALSEPLVTILAHPSHTVRVTASWALRCFCYSTPLRLPKTILVLMDKLQRDLTMINTPSSSHEASLRALGHAYGLAALVSVIPERPLYVSYDVSAKVLDMATQLLKRASDHELKVAGTEVEVAWTLIASLMSLGPNFVRPHLPQLLVLWRNALPKPTSKDSQNNSGRSVAEWNFLLHIRESALGAILCFLQRNASTLVTLDVARRIASLLSNALSFANGFISQNVEDPAEIQQHQLPPGIKRERELTLREREALLRRRVYQCFSELGFGSIAESTRASLLQSTISVFASPEAYGGIGSAVQAAIASSVGTFTSVWATVDGFGYGVTSNEVVDFGGIGAGVDGDVDGSGVSGRRDYLNRDDVEVSIDTLVRPPSA
;
A
#
# COMPACT_ATOMS: atom_id res chain seq x y z
N MET A 1 6.68 -58.22 42.57
CA MET A 1 6.51 -56.75 42.55
C MET A 1 6.39 -56.33 41.08
N TYR A 2 5.16 -56.17 40.61
CA TYR A 2 4.83 -55.83 39.22
C TYR A 2 5.13 -54.34 39.01
N VAL A 3 6.08 -54.01 38.14
CA VAL A 3 6.32 -52.63 37.72
C VAL A 3 5.21 -52.26 36.72
N PRO A 4 4.38 -51.23 36.95
CA PRO A 4 3.31 -50.86 36.04
C PRO A 4 3.91 -50.27 34.76
N ASN A 5 3.55 -50.85 33.62
CA ASN A 5 3.83 -50.32 32.28
C ASN A 5 3.38 -48.85 32.17
N GLN A 6 4.30 -47.98 31.74
CA GLN A 6 4.03 -46.56 31.53
C GLN A 6 2.93 -46.32 30.47
N PRO A 7 1.85 -45.58 30.80
CA PRO A 7 0.75 -45.30 29.86
C PRO A 7 1.06 -44.19 28.83
N HIS A 8 2.20 -43.49 28.93
CA HIS A 8 2.47 -42.30 28.11
C HIS A 8 2.93 -42.59 26.67
N PHE A 9 3.43 -43.80 26.38
CA PHE A 9 4.02 -44.14 25.07
C PHE A 9 3.07 -44.83 24.08
N ARG A 10 1.83 -45.16 24.47
CA ARG A 10 0.83 -45.76 23.55
C ARG A 10 0.13 -44.77 22.63
N LEU A 11 0.28 -43.46 22.85
CA LEU A 11 -0.35 -42.41 22.04
C LEU A 11 0.24 -42.31 20.62
N VAL A 12 1.55 -42.55 20.44
CA VAL A 12 2.19 -42.53 19.12
C VAL A 12 1.70 -43.70 18.26
N HIS A 13 1.51 -44.88 18.85
CA HIS A 13 0.92 -46.04 18.16
C HIS A 13 -0.57 -45.85 17.84
N LEU A 14 -1.30 -45.03 18.59
CA LEU A 14 -2.70 -44.68 18.32
C LEU A 14 -2.88 -43.84 17.05
N THR A 15 -1.88 -43.01 16.69
CA THR A 15 -1.91 -42.26 15.42
C THR A 15 -1.73 -43.15 14.18
N LYS A 16 -1.05 -44.30 14.35
CA LYS A 16 -0.81 -45.27 13.26
C LYS A 16 -2.04 -46.13 12.94
N ALA A 17 -2.98 -46.30 13.88
CA ALA A 17 -4.03 -47.33 13.80
C ALA A 17 -5.43 -46.83 13.39
N LEU A 18 -5.69 -45.52 13.32
CA LEU A 18 -7.06 -44.99 13.15
C LEU A 18 -7.13 -43.93 12.05
N THR A 19 -7.06 -44.41 10.81
CA THR A 19 -7.10 -43.64 9.56
C THR A 19 -8.47 -43.06 9.20
N GLN A 20 -9.55 -43.29 9.97
CA GLN A 20 -10.92 -42.97 9.51
C GLN A 20 -11.64 -41.79 10.21
N SER A 21 -11.31 -41.40 11.44
CA SER A 21 -12.05 -40.32 12.15
C SER A 21 -11.25 -39.04 12.30
N THR A 22 -11.73 -37.94 11.70
CA THR A 22 -11.16 -36.59 11.84
C THR A 22 -11.09 -36.14 13.30
N LEU A 23 -12.13 -36.40 14.08
CA LEU A 23 -12.20 -36.02 15.50
C LEU A 23 -11.10 -36.72 16.31
N LEU A 24 -10.89 -38.02 16.06
CA LEU A 24 -9.88 -38.78 16.79
C LEU A 24 -8.46 -38.31 16.46
N ARG A 25 -8.16 -38.07 15.16
CA ARG A 25 -6.86 -37.53 14.73
C ARG A 25 -6.56 -36.19 15.38
N TYR A 26 -7.56 -35.30 15.41
CA TYR A 26 -7.46 -34.01 16.08
C TYR A 26 -7.18 -34.15 17.59
N GLN A 27 -7.98 -34.93 18.31
CA GLN A 27 -7.82 -35.10 19.76
C GLN A 27 -6.50 -35.80 20.12
N ALA A 28 -6.03 -36.74 19.30
CA ALA A 28 -4.73 -37.38 19.49
C ALA A 28 -3.57 -36.37 19.40
N LEU A 29 -3.58 -35.48 18.40
CA LEU A 29 -2.58 -34.44 18.24
C LEU A 29 -2.63 -33.40 19.37
N VAL A 30 -3.82 -32.97 19.80
CA VAL A 30 -3.99 -32.06 20.94
C VAL A 30 -3.44 -32.68 22.23
N THR A 31 -3.73 -33.97 22.45
CA THR A 31 -3.21 -34.70 23.62
C THR A 31 -1.69 -34.82 23.55
N LEU A 32 -1.14 -35.13 22.38
CA LEU A 32 0.31 -35.18 22.15
C LEU A 32 0.99 -33.83 22.41
N ARG A 33 0.42 -32.72 21.94
CA ARG A 33 0.91 -31.35 22.22
C ARG A 33 1.00 -31.09 23.72
N LYS A 34 -0.06 -31.41 24.47
CA LYS A 34 -0.11 -31.22 25.93
C LYS A 34 0.91 -32.11 26.66
N ALA A 35 1.11 -33.33 26.19
CA ALA A 35 2.13 -34.22 26.75
C ALA A 35 3.56 -33.71 26.48
N ILE A 36 3.85 -33.25 25.27
CA ILE A 36 5.18 -32.70 24.91
C ILE A 36 5.48 -31.43 25.70
N SER A 37 4.52 -30.51 25.82
CA SER A 37 4.72 -29.24 26.54
C SER A 37 5.03 -29.41 28.03
N THR A 38 4.75 -30.57 28.63
CA THR A 38 5.02 -30.86 30.05
C THR A 38 6.15 -31.87 30.27
N ALA A 39 6.34 -32.83 29.36
CA ALA A 39 7.26 -33.96 29.54
C ALA A 39 8.21 -34.18 28.36
N LYS A 40 8.63 -33.10 27.66
CA LYS A 40 9.49 -33.18 26.46
C LYS A 40 10.77 -33.99 26.64
N ARG A 41 11.45 -33.84 27.79
CA ARG A 41 12.73 -34.54 28.08
C ARG A 41 12.59 -36.07 28.11
N ALA A 42 11.37 -36.60 28.26
CA ALA A 42 11.11 -38.04 28.22
C ALA A 42 10.98 -38.59 26.79
N VAL A 43 10.91 -37.72 25.76
CA VAL A 43 10.76 -38.14 24.36
C VAL A 43 12.11 -38.59 23.81
N THR A 44 12.21 -39.87 23.44
CA THR A 44 13.42 -40.41 22.79
C THR A 44 13.60 -39.85 21.37
N ASP A 45 14.84 -39.81 20.85
CA ASP A 45 15.12 -39.36 19.48
C ASP A 45 14.33 -40.12 18.41
N ALA A 46 14.15 -41.43 18.59
CA ALA A 46 13.35 -42.26 17.68
C ALA A 46 11.88 -41.81 17.68
N THR A 47 11.33 -41.55 18.86
CA THR A 47 9.96 -41.03 19.00
C THR A 47 9.83 -39.62 18.44
N ALA A 48 10.83 -38.76 18.64
CA ALA A 48 10.85 -37.40 18.09
C ALA A 48 10.82 -37.42 16.56
N LYS A 49 11.64 -38.28 15.91
CA LYS A 49 11.64 -38.46 14.45
C LYS A 49 10.28 -38.93 13.93
N ASP A 50 9.63 -39.87 14.63
CA ASP A 50 8.28 -40.33 14.27
C ASP A 50 7.23 -39.22 14.44
N ILE A 51 7.31 -38.42 15.52
CA ILE A 51 6.42 -37.27 15.74
C ILE A 51 6.59 -36.25 14.61
N PHE A 52 7.83 -35.88 14.23
CA PHE A 52 8.06 -34.93 13.12
C PHE A 52 7.59 -35.47 11.78
N LYS A 53 7.78 -36.77 11.51
CA LYS A 53 7.29 -37.41 10.29
C LYS A 53 5.76 -37.33 10.21
N GLN A 54 5.05 -37.68 11.28
CA GLN A 54 3.59 -37.62 11.31
C GLN A 54 3.06 -36.19 11.31
N GLY A 55 3.68 -35.29 12.07
CA GLY A 55 3.34 -33.87 12.08
C GLY A 55 3.37 -33.28 10.68
N ARG A 56 4.45 -33.53 9.92
CA ARG A 56 4.55 -33.09 8.50
C ARG A 56 3.43 -33.67 7.63
N ASN A 57 3.10 -34.94 7.78
CA ASN A 57 1.99 -35.56 7.01
C ASN A 57 0.64 -34.87 7.30
N TYR A 58 0.40 -34.48 8.55
CA TYR A 58 -0.85 -33.85 8.97
C TYR A 58 -0.92 -32.33 8.69
N LEU A 59 0.19 -31.66 8.35
CA LEU A 59 0.17 -30.26 7.94
C LEU A 59 -0.65 -30.00 6.67
N THR A 60 -0.83 -31.02 5.82
CA THR A 60 -1.65 -30.94 4.61
C THR A 60 -2.89 -31.83 4.67
N ASP A 61 -3.41 -32.10 5.89
CA ASP A 61 -4.63 -32.87 6.07
C ASP A 61 -5.84 -32.21 5.42
N LYS A 62 -6.83 -32.98 4.96
CA LYS A 62 -8.09 -32.40 4.44
C LYS A 62 -8.87 -31.63 5.50
N ALA A 63 -8.72 -32.01 6.77
CA ALA A 63 -9.37 -31.34 7.89
C ALA A 63 -8.47 -30.25 8.48
N LEU A 64 -8.87 -28.99 8.31
CA LEU A 64 -8.17 -27.83 8.85
C LEU A 64 -7.86 -27.91 10.36
N PRO A 65 -8.78 -28.38 11.24
CA PRO A 65 -8.46 -28.55 12.66
C PRO A 65 -7.28 -29.50 12.92
N VAL A 66 -7.12 -30.55 12.11
CA VAL A 66 -6.01 -31.50 12.22
C VAL A 66 -4.70 -30.84 11.83
N GLN A 67 -4.70 -30.01 10.78
CA GLN A 67 -3.52 -29.23 10.39
C GLN A 67 -3.07 -28.29 11.51
N ARG A 68 -4.01 -27.57 12.14
CA ARG A 68 -3.72 -26.68 13.28
C ARG A 68 -3.09 -27.44 14.44
N ALA A 69 -3.68 -28.56 14.86
CA ALA A 69 -3.13 -29.38 15.93
C ALA A 69 -1.75 -29.93 15.58
N ALA A 70 -1.51 -30.33 14.33
CA ALA A 70 -0.21 -30.78 13.87
C ALA A 70 0.85 -29.66 13.93
N ALA A 71 0.49 -28.45 13.51
CA ALA A 71 1.36 -27.29 13.59
C ALA A 71 1.77 -26.96 15.03
N GLU A 72 0.81 -26.97 15.96
CA GLU A 72 1.08 -26.74 17.38
C GLU A 72 1.96 -27.84 18.01
N VAL A 73 1.81 -29.10 17.60
CA VAL A 73 2.70 -30.19 18.03
C VAL A 73 4.13 -29.92 17.58
N ILE A 74 4.32 -29.51 16.31
CA ILE A 74 5.66 -29.19 15.78
C ILE A 74 6.27 -28.00 16.52
N ILE A 75 5.48 -26.95 16.81
CA ILE A 75 5.94 -25.82 17.64
C ILE A 75 6.45 -26.34 18.99
N ALA A 76 5.64 -27.11 19.73
CA ALA A 76 6.03 -27.64 21.04
C ALA A 76 7.32 -28.49 20.99
N MET A 77 7.54 -29.20 19.88
CA MET A 77 8.78 -29.96 19.65
C MET A 77 10.02 -29.07 19.44
N TYR A 78 9.87 -27.81 19.04
CA TYR A 78 10.98 -26.86 18.84
C TYR A 78 11.14 -25.80 19.95
N SER A 79 10.13 -25.58 20.80
CA SER A 79 10.11 -24.46 21.79
C SER A 79 11.01 -24.58 23.04
N SER A 80 12.02 -25.44 23.09
CA SER A 80 12.89 -25.58 24.28
C SER A 80 14.37 -25.52 23.94
N ASP A 81 15.17 -24.88 24.80
CA ASP A 81 16.64 -24.79 24.63
C ASP A 81 17.33 -26.16 24.62
N ASP A 82 16.82 -27.15 25.35
CA ASP A 82 17.31 -28.54 25.33
C ASP A 82 16.70 -29.41 24.20
N GLY A 83 15.94 -28.81 23.28
CA GLY A 83 15.16 -29.53 22.27
C GLY A 83 15.93 -29.85 20.99
N SER A 84 15.48 -30.87 20.24
CA SER A 84 15.90 -31.08 18.85
C SER A 84 15.68 -29.80 18.06
N HIS A 85 16.71 -29.30 17.39
CA HIS A 85 16.63 -28.10 16.57
C HIS A 85 16.30 -28.47 15.12
N PRO A 86 15.60 -27.58 14.38
CA PRO A 86 15.31 -27.83 12.99
C PRO A 86 16.60 -27.79 12.17
N SER A 87 16.81 -28.77 11.29
CA SER A 87 17.82 -28.64 10.24
C SER A 87 17.32 -27.69 9.15
N ILE A 88 18.21 -27.18 8.30
CA ILE A 88 17.83 -26.35 7.13
C ILE A 88 16.80 -27.10 6.26
N ASN A 89 16.99 -28.41 6.06
CA ASN A 89 16.05 -29.25 5.31
C ASN A 89 14.67 -29.34 5.98
N ASP A 90 14.62 -29.36 7.32
CA ASP A 90 13.35 -29.37 8.05
C ASP A 90 12.62 -28.03 7.90
N VAL A 91 13.37 -26.91 7.95
CA VAL A 91 12.82 -25.56 7.72
C VAL A 91 12.17 -25.48 6.35
N GLU A 92 12.90 -25.85 5.29
CA GLU A 92 12.39 -25.79 3.91
C GLU A 92 11.19 -26.72 3.68
N ALA A 93 11.26 -27.95 4.21
CA ALA A 93 10.20 -28.94 4.05
C ALA A 93 8.91 -28.50 4.75
N ILE A 94 9.00 -28.03 6.01
CA ILE A 94 7.83 -27.57 6.77
C ILE A 94 7.25 -26.31 6.12
N LEU A 95 8.08 -25.33 5.76
CA LEU A 95 7.62 -24.11 5.09
C LEU A 95 6.87 -24.43 3.79
N THR A 96 7.40 -25.34 2.97
CA THR A 96 6.76 -25.74 1.72
C THR A 96 5.37 -26.36 1.95
N LEU A 97 5.22 -27.19 2.98
CA LEU A 97 3.93 -27.77 3.35
C LEU A 97 2.94 -26.72 3.85
N CYS A 98 3.40 -25.78 4.70
CA CYS A 98 2.58 -24.68 5.18
C CYS A 98 2.10 -23.78 4.03
N VAL A 99 2.98 -23.41 3.10
CA VAL A 99 2.62 -22.60 1.92
C VAL A 99 1.59 -23.32 1.04
N LYS A 100 1.76 -24.63 0.83
CA LYS A 100 0.79 -25.43 0.07
C LYS A 100 -0.59 -25.44 0.74
N SER A 101 -0.62 -25.43 2.08
CA SER A 101 -1.88 -25.47 2.82
C SER A 101 -2.66 -24.15 2.80
N LEU A 102 -1.99 -23.01 2.57
CA LEU A 102 -2.62 -21.68 2.56
C LEU A 102 -3.78 -21.54 1.56
N ASP A 103 -3.77 -22.29 0.46
CA ASP A 103 -4.78 -22.15 -0.59
C ASP A 103 -6.20 -22.55 -0.12
N ALA A 104 -6.27 -23.55 0.77
CA ALA A 104 -7.51 -24.07 1.34
C ALA A 104 -7.75 -23.63 2.80
N ALA A 105 -6.83 -22.86 3.39
CA ALA A 105 -6.86 -22.51 4.81
C ALA A 105 -7.94 -21.45 5.11
N ASP A 106 -8.67 -21.67 6.22
CA ASP A 106 -9.48 -20.64 6.87
C ASP A 106 -8.57 -19.68 7.68
N GLN A 107 -9.14 -18.58 8.18
CA GLN A 107 -8.40 -17.57 8.94
C GLN A 107 -7.63 -18.18 10.13
N LEU A 108 -8.29 -19.04 10.92
CA LEU A 108 -7.68 -19.65 12.10
C LEU A 108 -6.51 -20.58 11.73
N THR A 109 -6.62 -21.32 10.62
CA THR A 109 -5.53 -22.18 10.14
C THR A 109 -4.38 -21.37 9.58
N ARG A 110 -4.63 -20.29 8.85
CA ARG A 110 -3.57 -19.36 8.40
C ARG A 110 -2.79 -18.81 9.58
N HIS A 111 -3.48 -18.33 10.62
CA HIS A 111 -2.85 -17.86 11.85
C HIS A 111 -1.97 -18.94 12.48
N THR A 112 -2.48 -20.16 12.71
CA THR A 112 -1.68 -21.24 13.32
C THR A 112 -0.46 -21.63 12.47
N LEU A 113 -0.61 -21.69 11.13
CA LEU A 113 0.51 -21.97 10.22
C LEU A 113 1.54 -20.83 10.26
N ALA A 114 1.10 -19.57 10.37
CA ALA A 114 1.97 -18.42 10.52
C ALA A 114 2.77 -18.48 11.82
N GLN A 115 2.13 -18.84 12.94
CA GLN A 115 2.82 -19.04 14.21
C GLN A 115 3.89 -20.15 14.11
N LEU A 116 3.60 -21.25 13.40
CA LEU A 116 4.58 -22.31 13.17
C LEU A 116 5.77 -21.82 12.33
N VAL A 117 5.51 -21.20 11.18
CA VAL A 117 6.57 -20.72 10.28
C VAL A 117 7.40 -19.62 10.94
N GLY A 118 6.74 -18.68 11.62
CA GLY A 118 7.39 -17.60 12.36
C GLY A 118 8.29 -18.13 13.47
N HIS A 119 7.79 -19.06 14.30
CA HIS A 119 8.59 -19.72 15.33
C HIS A 119 9.78 -20.48 14.75
N LEU A 120 9.55 -21.24 13.67
CA LEU A 120 10.58 -22.04 13.01
C LEU A 120 11.71 -21.17 12.45
N LEU A 121 11.38 -20.13 11.69
CA LEU A 121 12.36 -19.21 11.11
C LEU A 121 13.07 -18.39 12.20
N ALA A 122 12.36 -17.88 13.20
CA ALA A 122 12.98 -17.15 14.32
C ALA A 122 13.99 -18.03 15.07
N SER A 123 13.70 -19.33 15.25
CA SER A 123 14.60 -20.28 15.91
C SER A 123 15.94 -20.48 15.18
N THR A 124 16.04 -20.09 13.90
CA THR A 124 17.28 -20.13 13.11
C THR A 124 18.26 -19.02 13.48
N GLN A 125 17.76 -17.95 14.13
CA GLN A 125 18.55 -16.78 14.54
C GLN A 125 19.13 -16.91 15.95
N VAL A 126 18.85 -18.02 16.64
CA VAL A 126 19.44 -18.31 17.95
C VAL A 126 20.87 -18.80 17.75
N GLU A 127 21.84 -18.09 18.35
CA GLU A 127 23.26 -18.45 18.28
C GLU A 127 23.56 -19.71 19.09
N ARG A 128 24.22 -20.70 18.48
CA ARG A 128 24.56 -21.98 19.11
C ARG A 128 26.00 -22.36 18.85
N ALA A 129 26.62 -23.09 19.79
CA ALA A 129 27.98 -23.60 19.63
C ALA A 129 28.07 -24.47 18.36
N ALA A 130 29.03 -24.16 17.49
CA ALA A 130 29.28 -24.96 16.30
C ALA A 130 29.68 -26.40 16.71
N PRO A 131 29.16 -27.44 16.03
CA PRO A 131 29.64 -28.80 16.26
C PRO A 131 31.15 -28.87 16.04
N ALA A 132 31.90 -29.43 17.00
CA ALA A 132 33.33 -29.68 16.80
C ALA A 132 33.51 -30.58 15.55
N PRO A 133 34.45 -30.26 14.64
CA PRO A 133 34.70 -31.12 13.50
C PRO A 133 35.08 -32.53 13.98
N GLU A 134 34.37 -33.55 13.50
CA GLU A 134 34.68 -34.94 13.84
C GLU A 134 36.14 -35.24 13.48
N PRO A 135 36.95 -35.80 14.39
CA PRO A 135 38.31 -36.19 14.07
C PRO A 135 38.25 -37.28 13.00
N ALA A 136 38.75 -36.95 11.80
CA ALA A 136 38.91 -37.90 10.71
C ALA A 136 39.65 -39.14 11.24
N GLN A 137 38.98 -40.30 11.18
CA GLN A 137 39.61 -41.58 11.52
C GLN A 137 40.75 -41.84 10.53
N LYS A 138 41.98 -41.53 10.93
CA LYS A 138 43.17 -42.03 10.24
C LYS A 138 43.33 -43.52 10.55
N PRO A 139 43.58 -44.37 9.54
CA PRO A 139 43.86 -45.78 9.78
C PRO A 139 45.20 -45.94 10.51
N LYS A 140 45.22 -46.77 11.54
CA LYS A 140 46.43 -47.19 12.26
C LYS A 140 47.42 -47.84 11.28
N LYS A 141 48.65 -47.33 11.26
CA LYS A 141 49.84 -48.09 10.87
C LYS A 141 50.89 -47.96 11.97
N ASP A 142 51.53 -49.09 12.19
CA ASP A 142 52.33 -49.47 13.35
C ASP A 142 53.77 -48.94 13.29
N GLN A 143 54.44 -48.99 14.45
CA GLN A 143 55.89 -48.86 14.74
C GLN A 143 56.49 -47.47 15.05
N GLY A 144 57.03 -47.38 16.27
CA GLY A 144 58.46 -47.08 16.46
C GLY A 144 58.87 -45.80 17.20
N ASN A 145 59.05 -45.93 18.51
CA ASN A 145 60.10 -45.35 19.37
C ASN A 145 60.25 -43.82 19.63
N ALA A 146 60.25 -43.52 20.94
CA ALA A 146 61.10 -42.62 21.74
C ALA A 146 61.00 -41.07 21.65
N ASP A 147 60.74 -40.50 22.84
CA ASP A 147 61.08 -39.17 23.43
C ASP A 147 61.00 -37.90 22.58
N ASP A 148 60.13 -36.95 23.00
CA ASP A 148 60.60 -35.67 23.56
C ASP A 148 59.46 -34.91 24.28
N ASP A 149 59.83 -34.20 25.33
CA ASP A 149 58.97 -33.35 26.17
C ASP A 149 58.43 -32.13 25.39
N ALA A 150 57.10 -31.96 25.37
CA ALA A 150 56.49 -30.66 25.07
C ALA A 150 55.15 -30.51 25.81
N ILE A 151 55.20 -29.72 26.89
CA ILE A 151 54.02 -29.16 27.56
C ILE A 151 53.26 -28.32 26.53
N SER A 152 52.17 -28.86 26.00
CA SER A 152 51.19 -28.11 25.21
C SER A 152 50.07 -27.66 26.16
N THR A 153 50.11 -26.38 26.53
CA THR A 153 48.96 -25.69 27.13
C THR A 153 47.73 -25.87 26.22
N PRO A 154 46.58 -26.33 26.73
CA PRO A 154 45.37 -26.33 25.93
C PRO A 154 44.94 -24.88 25.72
N HIS A 155 45.21 -24.32 24.54
CA HIS A 155 44.45 -23.18 24.06
C HIS A 155 43.01 -23.65 23.91
N ALA A 156 42.16 -23.22 24.84
CA ALA A 156 40.72 -23.32 24.71
C ALA A 156 40.32 -22.67 23.38
N ALA A 157 40.00 -23.49 22.38
CA ALA A 157 39.36 -23.02 21.17
C ALA A 157 38.04 -22.38 21.60
N ALA A 158 37.94 -21.05 21.50
CA ALA A 158 36.71 -20.34 21.76
C ALA A 158 35.60 -20.96 20.91
N GLU A 159 34.58 -21.53 21.56
CA GLU A 159 33.40 -22.07 20.88
C GLU A 159 32.76 -20.94 20.07
N VAL A 160 32.93 -20.98 18.74
CA VAL A 160 32.29 -20.02 17.84
C VAL A 160 30.80 -20.36 17.81
N LYS A 161 30.00 -19.55 18.49
CA LYS A 161 28.54 -19.63 18.38
C LYS A 161 28.11 -19.01 17.05
N LYS A 162 27.27 -19.71 16.28
CA LYS A 162 26.73 -19.21 15.01
C LYS A 162 25.24 -19.51 14.89
N ALA A 163 24.49 -18.58 14.30
CA ALA A 163 23.12 -18.81 13.86
C ALA A 163 23.06 -19.86 12.74
N LEU A 164 21.94 -20.57 12.61
CA LEU A 164 21.76 -21.60 11.58
C LEU A 164 21.69 -21.00 10.17
N LEU A 165 21.02 -19.85 10.04
CA LEU A 165 20.88 -19.09 8.80
C LEU A 165 21.28 -17.64 9.06
N THR A 166 21.83 -16.97 8.06
CA THR A 166 21.93 -15.50 8.08
C THR A 166 20.52 -14.89 8.03
N PRO A 167 20.31 -13.67 8.56
CA PRO A 167 19.03 -12.98 8.46
C PRO A 167 18.52 -12.87 7.02
N THR A 168 19.42 -12.64 6.06
CA THR A 168 19.08 -12.56 4.64
C THR A 168 18.56 -13.90 4.10
N GLU A 169 19.27 -15.01 4.36
CA GLU A 169 18.83 -16.35 3.92
C GLU A 169 17.47 -16.72 4.53
N MET A 170 17.26 -16.42 5.81
CA MET A 170 15.98 -16.62 6.50
C MET A 170 14.82 -15.93 5.78
N LEU A 171 14.99 -14.66 5.40
CA LEU A 171 13.95 -13.88 4.72
C LEU A 171 13.75 -14.33 3.26
N LEU A 172 14.81 -14.78 2.60
CA LEU A 172 14.74 -15.31 1.23
C LEU A 172 13.84 -16.55 1.14
N HIS A 173 13.74 -17.37 2.20
CA HIS A 173 12.78 -18.47 2.21
C HIS A 173 11.33 -17.99 1.99
N LEU A 174 10.94 -16.85 2.54
CA LEU A 174 9.59 -16.31 2.35
C LEU A 174 9.42 -15.60 1.00
N SER A 175 10.38 -14.76 0.58
CA SER A 175 10.30 -14.05 -0.70
C SER A 175 10.32 -15.02 -1.89
N ASN A 176 11.10 -16.09 -1.83
CA ASN A 176 11.13 -17.12 -2.87
C ASN A 176 9.76 -17.76 -3.07
N HIS A 177 9.04 -18.09 -2.01
CA HIS A 177 7.68 -18.62 -2.13
C HIS A 177 6.67 -17.57 -2.66
N PHE A 178 6.82 -16.31 -2.25
CA PHE A 178 5.98 -15.21 -2.72
C PHE A 178 6.16 -14.93 -4.22
N ASN A 179 7.41 -15.05 -4.70
CA ASN A 179 7.83 -14.76 -6.05
C ASN A 179 7.73 -15.95 -7.02
N LYS A 180 7.21 -17.12 -6.59
CA LYS A 180 6.93 -18.26 -7.48
C LYS A 180 5.83 -17.94 -8.50
N PRO A 181 5.98 -18.27 -9.79
CA PRO A 181 4.98 -18.01 -10.82
C PRO A 181 3.64 -18.69 -10.48
N HIS A 182 2.53 -18.11 -10.95
CA HIS A 182 1.16 -18.63 -10.78
C HIS A 182 0.68 -18.86 -9.33
N GLN A 183 1.31 -18.23 -8.34
CA GLN A 183 0.80 -18.25 -6.96
C GLN A 183 -0.57 -17.58 -6.85
N SER A 184 -1.50 -18.23 -6.15
CA SER A 184 -2.83 -17.67 -5.89
C SER A 184 -2.74 -16.45 -4.96
N ARG A 185 -3.71 -15.54 -5.06
CA ARG A 185 -3.80 -14.38 -4.15
C ARG A 185 -3.80 -14.79 -2.69
N LYS A 186 -4.55 -15.85 -2.35
CA LYS A 186 -4.65 -16.40 -0.98
C LYS A 186 -3.28 -16.80 -0.45
N ILE A 187 -2.48 -17.51 -1.25
CA ILE A 187 -1.13 -17.91 -0.87
C ILE A 187 -0.25 -16.68 -0.66
N ARG A 188 -0.28 -15.71 -1.58
CA ARG A 188 0.56 -14.50 -1.49
C ARG A 188 0.24 -13.66 -0.26
N VAL A 189 -1.04 -13.49 0.06
CA VAL A 189 -1.49 -12.83 1.30
C VAL A 189 -1.09 -13.66 2.53
N GLY A 190 -1.26 -14.98 2.50
CA GLY A 190 -0.88 -15.86 3.61
C GLY A 190 0.63 -15.89 3.90
N ILE A 191 1.49 -15.65 2.91
CA ILE A 191 2.94 -15.49 3.15
C ILE A 191 3.23 -14.21 3.95
N PHE A 192 2.40 -13.19 3.85
CA PHE A 192 2.52 -11.99 4.70
C PHE A 192 2.09 -12.24 6.13
N ASP A 193 1.13 -13.16 6.39
CA ASP A 193 0.87 -13.66 7.74
C ASP A 193 2.16 -14.31 8.32
N PHE A 194 2.92 -15.04 7.50
CA PHE A 194 4.19 -15.65 7.93
C PHE A 194 5.27 -14.61 8.27
N TYR A 195 5.41 -13.55 7.47
CA TYR A 195 6.30 -12.43 7.81
C TYR A 195 5.90 -11.76 9.12
N ALA A 196 4.60 -11.49 9.31
CA ALA A 196 4.10 -10.84 10.52
C ALA A 196 4.41 -11.67 11.78
N ALA A 197 4.13 -12.98 11.72
CA ALA A 197 4.48 -13.89 12.81
C ALA A 197 6.00 -13.97 13.03
N LEU A 198 6.81 -14.05 11.96
CA LEU A 198 8.27 -14.09 12.06
C LEU A 198 8.83 -12.87 12.82
N PHE A 199 8.45 -11.66 12.41
CA PHE A 199 8.93 -10.44 13.09
C PHE A 199 8.44 -10.35 14.53
N THR A 200 7.21 -10.83 14.81
CA THR A 200 6.68 -10.91 16.17
C THR A 200 7.48 -11.87 17.05
N HIS A 201 7.89 -13.03 16.52
CA HIS A 201 8.72 -14.01 17.24
C HIS A 201 10.18 -13.53 17.43
N LEU A 202 10.76 -12.80 16.47
CA LEU A 202 12.09 -12.21 16.60
C LEU A 202 12.12 -11.07 17.62
N GLY A 203 11.00 -10.35 17.77
CA GLY A 203 10.81 -9.29 18.75
C GLY A 203 11.37 -7.93 18.34
N ALA A 204 10.89 -6.90 19.02
CA ALA A 204 11.19 -5.49 18.71
C ALA A 204 12.69 -5.16 18.70
N GLY A 205 13.44 -5.65 19.70
CA GLY A 205 14.87 -5.39 19.79
C GLY A 205 15.68 -5.93 18.61
N TRP A 206 15.35 -7.12 18.11
CA TRP A 206 15.99 -7.69 16.93
C TRP A 206 15.59 -6.92 15.66
N VAL A 207 14.31 -6.56 15.54
CA VAL A 207 13.77 -5.81 14.38
C VAL A 207 14.40 -4.43 14.27
N GLU A 208 14.55 -3.71 15.39
CA GLU A 208 15.18 -2.39 15.41
C GLU A 208 16.67 -2.48 15.02
N ALA A 209 17.40 -3.46 15.54
CA ALA A 209 18.81 -3.69 15.21
C ALA A 209 19.04 -4.07 13.74
N ASN A 210 18.05 -4.73 13.10
CA ASN A 210 18.13 -5.21 11.72
C ASN A 210 17.23 -4.42 10.76
N PHE A 211 16.78 -3.22 11.13
CA PHE A 211 15.80 -2.46 10.36
C PHE A 211 16.22 -2.22 8.90
N SER A 212 17.49 -1.82 8.68
CA SER A 212 18.06 -1.62 7.35
C SER A 212 17.91 -2.86 6.45
N LEU A 213 18.23 -4.04 7.01
CA LEU A 213 18.16 -5.32 6.31
C LEU A 213 16.71 -5.68 5.98
N LEU A 214 15.78 -5.48 6.91
CA LEU A 214 14.35 -5.74 6.70
C LEU A 214 13.76 -4.85 5.60
N VAL A 215 14.07 -3.55 5.63
CA VAL A 215 13.65 -2.60 4.60
C VAL A 215 14.27 -2.96 3.25
N GLY A 216 15.57 -3.29 3.22
CA GLY A 216 16.27 -3.75 2.03
C GLY A 216 15.60 -4.97 1.41
N HIS A 217 15.27 -5.99 2.22
CA HIS A 217 14.56 -7.19 1.78
C HIS A 217 13.18 -6.86 1.20
N LEU A 218 12.33 -6.13 1.94
CA LEU A 218 10.98 -5.81 1.49
C LEU A 218 10.98 -4.95 0.21
N LEU A 219 11.90 -3.99 0.08
CA LEU A 219 11.93 -3.10 -1.07
C LEU A 219 12.60 -3.72 -2.31
N ASN A 220 13.66 -4.52 -2.13
CA ASN A 220 14.40 -5.10 -3.25
C ASN A 220 13.84 -6.45 -3.69
N GLU A 221 13.56 -7.37 -2.75
CA GLU A 221 13.13 -8.74 -3.06
C GLU A 221 11.62 -8.87 -3.29
N ILE A 222 10.83 -7.86 -2.88
CA ILE A 222 9.37 -7.87 -3.07
C ILE A 222 8.91 -6.73 -3.97
N VAL A 223 9.16 -5.46 -3.60
CA VAL A 223 8.60 -4.30 -4.34
C VAL A 223 9.25 -4.10 -5.71
N SER A 224 10.56 -4.28 -5.82
CA SER A 224 11.31 -3.95 -7.05
C SER A 224 11.18 -4.99 -8.15
N LEU A 225 10.68 -6.20 -7.86
CA LEU A 225 10.56 -7.25 -8.87
C LEU A 225 9.51 -6.88 -9.94
N PRO A 226 9.86 -6.89 -11.24
CA PRO A 226 8.95 -6.48 -12.32
C PRO A 226 7.62 -7.24 -12.34
N ARG A 227 7.62 -8.53 -12.00
CA ARG A 227 6.41 -9.37 -11.92
C ARG A 227 5.39 -8.81 -10.92
N ASN A 228 5.87 -8.29 -9.80
CA ASN A 228 5.05 -7.74 -8.71
C ASN A 228 4.51 -6.35 -9.06
N SER A 229 4.86 -5.84 -10.25
CA SER A 229 4.40 -4.58 -10.79
C SER A 229 3.86 -4.74 -12.22
N SER A 230 3.42 -5.94 -12.61
CA SER A 230 2.92 -6.25 -13.97
C SER A 230 1.59 -5.57 -14.28
N THR A 231 0.68 -5.53 -13.31
CA THR A 231 -0.60 -4.81 -13.38
C THR A 231 -0.69 -3.74 -12.30
N ARG A 232 -1.62 -2.80 -12.45
CA ARG A 232 -1.93 -1.80 -11.42
C ARG A 232 -2.37 -2.47 -10.11
N TYR A 233 -3.25 -3.48 -10.22
CA TYR A 233 -3.72 -4.26 -9.09
C TYR A 233 -2.56 -4.92 -8.32
N GLU A 234 -1.65 -5.61 -9.02
CA GLU A 234 -0.48 -6.25 -8.40
C GLU A 234 0.40 -5.23 -7.68
N THR A 235 0.66 -4.09 -8.35
CA THR A 235 1.43 -2.99 -7.77
C THR A 235 0.78 -2.47 -6.47
N LEU A 236 -0.53 -2.28 -6.46
CA LEU A 236 -1.27 -1.78 -5.29
C LEU A 236 -1.34 -2.84 -4.18
N SER A 237 -1.59 -4.10 -4.52
CA SER A 237 -1.65 -5.22 -3.58
C SER A 237 -0.33 -5.38 -2.82
N VAL A 238 0.79 -5.43 -3.56
CA VAL A 238 2.14 -5.51 -2.97
C VAL A 238 2.43 -4.29 -2.10
N ARG A 239 2.04 -3.09 -2.56
CA ARG A 239 2.21 -1.85 -1.79
C ARG A 239 1.44 -1.90 -0.47
N THR A 240 0.22 -2.42 -0.47
CA THR A 240 -0.60 -2.55 0.74
C THR A 240 -0.02 -3.59 1.70
N LEU A 241 0.35 -4.77 1.19
CA LEU A 241 0.94 -5.85 2.00
C LEU A 241 2.26 -5.42 2.66
N VAL A 242 3.17 -4.81 1.90
CA VAL A 242 4.43 -4.27 2.45
C VAL A 242 4.16 -3.10 3.39
N GLY A 243 3.14 -2.28 3.10
CA GLY A 243 2.69 -1.21 3.99
C GLY A 243 2.27 -1.73 5.35
N ILE A 244 1.47 -2.81 5.41
CA ILE A 244 1.04 -3.41 6.68
C ILE A 244 2.25 -3.88 7.51
N LEU A 245 3.23 -4.54 6.89
CA LEU A 245 4.43 -4.98 7.63
C LEU A 245 5.29 -3.81 8.07
N LEU A 246 5.63 -2.90 7.16
CA LEU A 246 6.60 -1.84 7.44
C LEU A 246 6.01 -0.78 8.38
N ARG A 247 4.74 -0.41 8.16
CA ARG A 247 4.07 0.65 8.92
C ARG A 247 3.36 0.12 10.15
N ASP A 248 2.39 -0.77 9.97
CA ASP A 248 1.45 -1.13 11.02
C ASP A 248 2.07 -2.10 12.04
N LEU A 249 2.95 -3.00 11.58
CA LEU A 249 3.69 -3.90 12.46
C LEU A 249 5.02 -3.29 12.92
N ILE A 250 5.95 -3.01 12.01
CA ILE A 250 7.31 -2.57 12.38
C ILE A 250 7.27 -1.16 12.95
N GLY A 251 6.82 -0.18 12.17
CA GLY A 251 6.84 1.24 12.54
C GLY A 251 6.04 1.56 13.81
N VAL A 252 4.79 1.10 13.87
CA VAL A 252 3.89 1.41 14.99
C VAL A 252 4.20 0.58 16.24
N ARG A 253 4.48 -0.73 16.12
CA ARG A 253 4.51 -1.64 17.28
C ARG A 253 5.92 -2.06 17.73
N MET A 254 6.92 -1.97 16.86
CA MET A 254 8.25 -2.54 17.13
C MET A 254 9.36 -1.50 17.24
N LEU A 255 9.21 -0.30 16.67
CA LEU A 255 10.23 0.74 16.78
C LEU A 255 10.03 1.60 18.02
N SER A 256 11.08 1.68 18.84
CA SER A 256 11.19 2.70 19.89
C SER A 256 11.25 4.11 19.28
N GLU A 257 11.10 5.16 20.09
CA GLU A 257 11.26 6.55 19.59
C GLU A 257 12.64 6.77 18.97
N GLN A 258 13.70 6.23 19.60
CA GLN A 258 15.06 6.27 19.05
C GLN A 258 15.20 5.43 17.77
N GLY A 259 14.53 4.28 17.72
CA GLY A 259 14.41 3.45 16.54
C GLY A 259 13.74 4.17 15.37
N GLN A 260 12.68 4.96 15.62
CA GLN A 260 12.01 5.77 14.61
C GLN A 260 12.90 6.87 14.05
N ILE A 261 13.66 7.58 14.90
CA ILE A 261 14.65 8.57 14.46
C ILE A 261 15.68 7.92 13.54
N SER A 262 16.23 6.78 13.97
CA SER A 262 17.26 6.05 13.23
C SER A 262 16.70 5.50 11.90
N ALA A 263 15.47 4.98 11.92
CA ALA A 263 14.76 4.52 10.74
C ALA A 263 14.54 5.63 9.71
N ILE A 264 14.14 6.83 10.12
CA ILE A 264 13.98 7.97 9.21
C ILE A 264 15.33 8.34 8.56
N GLN A 265 16.42 8.38 9.35
CA GLN A 265 17.75 8.68 8.81
C GLN A 265 18.19 7.62 7.80
N GLU A 266 17.98 6.35 8.11
CA GLU A 266 18.25 5.20 7.24
C GLU A 266 17.49 5.31 5.91
N LEU A 267 16.16 5.53 5.98
CA LEU A 267 15.29 5.70 4.82
C LEU A 267 15.68 6.91 3.97
N ALA A 268 16.04 8.03 4.61
CA ALA A 268 16.46 9.23 3.93
C ALA A 268 17.80 9.03 3.20
N ASN A 269 18.79 8.44 3.88
CA ASN A 269 20.15 8.28 3.34
C ASN A 269 20.22 7.22 2.24
N ASN A 270 19.55 6.08 2.42
CA ASN A 270 19.67 4.95 1.49
C ASN A 270 18.69 4.98 0.32
N TYR A 271 17.68 5.86 0.36
CA TYR A 271 16.67 5.94 -0.70
C TYR A 271 16.39 7.38 -1.15
N LEU A 272 15.97 8.28 -0.26
CA LEU A 272 15.53 9.62 -0.66
C LEU A 272 16.67 10.46 -1.25
N LYS A 273 17.83 10.49 -0.59
CA LYS A 273 19.04 11.22 -1.04
C LYS A 273 19.70 10.62 -2.28
N ARG A 274 19.35 9.38 -2.65
CA ARG A 274 19.87 8.72 -3.86
C ARG A 274 19.11 9.11 -5.13
N TRP A 275 18.11 9.98 -5.01
CA TRP A 275 17.39 10.54 -6.14
C TRP A 275 17.62 12.07 -6.22
N PRO A 276 18.00 12.62 -7.40
CA PRO A 276 18.35 11.91 -8.63
C PRO A 276 19.71 11.19 -8.50
N ALA A 277 19.99 10.23 -9.40
CA ALA A 277 21.31 9.60 -9.47
C ALA A 277 22.35 10.63 -9.95
N MET A 278 23.13 11.18 -9.03
CA MET A 278 24.13 12.21 -9.33
C MET A 278 25.50 11.63 -9.72
N MET A 279 25.81 10.39 -9.31
CA MET A 279 27.11 9.76 -9.58
C MET A 279 27.04 8.82 -10.79
N PRO A 280 28.03 8.84 -11.70
CA PRO A 280 28.14 7.86 -12.78
C PRO A 280 28.14 6.43 -12.24
N GLY A 281 27.28 5.56 -12.79
CA GLY A 281 27.11 4.18 -12.33
C GLY A 281 26.19 3.99 -11.13
N SER A 282 25.70 5.06 -10.50
CA SER A 282 24.65 4.95 -9.47
C SER A 282 23.27 4.79 -10.11
N VAL A 283 22.50 3.79 -9.64
CA VAL A 283 21.12 3.58 -10.07
C VAL A 283 20.19 4.27 -9.08
N ALA A 284 19.32 5.14 -9.59
CA ALA A 284 18.30 5.79 -8.77
C ALA A 284 17.25 4.76 -8.30
N PRO A 285 16.71 4.88 -7.08
CA PRO A 285 15.62 4.03 -6.63
C PRO A 285 14.39 4.17 -7.54
N SER A 286 13.68 3.06 -7.75
CA SER A 286 12.48 3.04 -8.59
C SER A 286 11.33 3.85 -7.97
N SER A 287 10.37 4.30 -8.81
CA SER A 287 9.23 5.10 -8.34
C SER A 287 8.35 4.37 -7.32
N THR A 288 8.22 3.03 -7.43
CA THR A 288 7.48 2.21 -6.47
C THR A 288 8.18 2.16 -5.12
N VAL A 289 9.51 2.02 -5.12
CA VAL A 289 10.35 2.05 -3.92
C VAL A 289 10.27 3.43 -3.24
N LEU A 290 10.48 4.52 -3.98
CA LEU A 290 10.37 5.87 -3.43
C LEU A 290 8.97 6.14 -2.83
N THR A 291 7.90 5.65 -3.48
CA THR A 291 6.54 5.77 -2.95
C THR A 291 6.38 5.08 -1.60
N MET A 292 6.97 3.89 -1.41
CA MET A 292 6.92 3.17 -0.14
C MET A 292 7.71 3.89 0.95
N VAL A 293 8.93 4.31 0.64
CA VAL A 293 9.81 5.02 1.57
C VAL A 293 9.16 6.33 2.03
N LEU A 294 8.62 7.13 1.11
CA LEU A 294 7.96 8.39 1.46
C LEU A 294 6.72 8.19 2.34
N ARG A 295 5.95 7.11 2.13
CA ARG A 295 4.83 6.75 2.99
C ARG A 295 5.28 6.37 4.39
N GLU A 296 6.34 5.58 4.51
CA GLU A 296 6.88 5.19 5.82
C GLU A 296 7.43 6.40 6.56
N VAL A 297 8.23 7.24 5.89
CA VAL A 297 8.74 8.49 6.47
C VAL A 297 7.60 9.39 6.94
N ALA A 298 6.52 9.53 6.16
CA ALA A 298 5.35 10.31 6.59
C ALA A 298 4.68 9.72 7.85
N GLY A 299 4.53 8.38 7.91
CA GLY A 299 3.95 7.70 9.06
C GLY A 299 4.81 7.82 10.32
N LEU A 300 6.13 7.66 10.21
CA LEU A 300 7.06 7.82 11.33
C LEU A 300 7.09 9.27 11.84
N LEU A 301 7.03 10.26 10.95
CA LEU A 301 6.92 11.67 11.35
C LEU A 301 5.65 11.94 12.17
N GLN A 302 4.51 11.38 11.73
CA GLN A 302 3.26 11.52 12.47
C GLN A 302 3.30 10.85 13.85
N GLN A 303 4.00 9.72 13.96
CA GLN A 303 4.17 8.99 15.22
C GLN A 303 5.12 9.71 16.19
N LEU A 304 6.24 10.25 15.69
CA LEU A 304 7.16 11.06 16.50
C LEU A 304 6.49 12.36 16.99
N GLY A 305 5.61 12.94 16.18
CA GLY A 305 4.89 14.19 16.48
C GLY A 305 5.75 15.46 16.38
N ASN A 306 7.00 15.40 16.86
CA ASN A 306 8.02 16.44 16.71
C ASN A 306 9.27 15.84 16.06
N ALA A 307 9.82 16.50 15.04
CA ALA A 307 11.02 16.03 14.37
C ALA A 307 12.30 16.63 15.00
N PRO A 308 13.14 15.83 15.70
CA PRO A 308 14.39 16.31 16.29
C PRO A 308 15.42 16.71 15.21
N PRO A 309 16.50 17.44 15.56
CA PRO A 309 17.48 17.93 14.59
C PRO A 309 18.01 16.87 13.61
N PRO A 310 18.37 15.64 14.03
CA PRO A 310 18.85 14.62 13.10
C PRO A 310 17.82 14.22 12.02
N VAL A 311 16.53 14.27 12.35
CA VAL A 311 15.43 14.04 11.40
C VAL A 311 15.27 15.23 10.46
N GLN A 312 15.36 16.46 10.98
CA GLN A 312 15.29 17.67 10.16
C GLN A 312 16.40 17.71 9.11
N ASP A 313 17.63 17.44 9.52
CA ASP A 313 18.80 17.46 8.63
C ASP A 313 18.75 16.34 7.59
N ALA A 314 18.15 15.19 7.94
CA ALA A 314 17.97 14.08 7.01
C ALA A 314 16.93 14.37 5.92
N LEU A 315 15.86 15.12 6.23
CA LEU A 315 14.67 15.23 5.38
C LEU A 315 14.47 16.56 4.66
N SER A 316 15.00 17.68 5.18
CA SER A 316 14.61 19.01 4.70
C SER A 316 14.87 19.26 3.21
N GLU A 317 16.03 18.82 2.71
CA GLU A 317 16.38 18.96 1.29
C GLU A 317 15.79 17.83 0.44
N PRO A 318 15.92 16.53 0.79
CA PRO A 318 15.43 15.45 -0.06
C PRO A 318 13.93 15.50 -0.33
N LEU A 319 13.11 15.88 0.66
CA LEU A 319 11.66 15.99 0.46
C LEU A 319 11.28 17.08 -0.55
N VAL A 320 12.03 18.19 -0.59
CA VAL A 320 11.84 19.26 -1.59
C VAL A 320 12.35 18.82 -2.96
N THR A 321 13.51 18.16 -3.00
CA THR A 321 14.10 17.68 -4.25
C THR A 321 13.20 16.68 -4.96
N ILE A 322 12.65 15.70 -4.25
CA ILE A 322 11.82 14.62 -4.83
C ILE A 322 10.50 15.13 -5.43
N LEU A 323 10.04 16.33 -5.09
CA LEU A 323 8.90 16.95 -5.78
C LEU A 323 9.14 17.09 -7.29
N ALA A 324 10.39 17.18 -7.74
CA ALA A 324 10.76 17.22 -9.15
C ALA A 324 10.68 15.86 -9.88
N HIS A 325 10.24 14.79 -9.21
CA HIS A 325 10.25 13.44 -9.79
C HIS A 325 9.23 13.29 -10.95
N PRO A 326 9.56 12.57 -12.05
CA PRO A 326 8.67 12.43 -13.20
C PRO A 326 7.34 11.71 -12.86
N SER A 327 7.39 10.70 -11.99
CA SER A 327 6.18 9.99 -11.54
C SER A 327 5.24 10.85 -10.70
N HIS A 328 4.00 11.03 -11.16
CA HIS A 328 2.92 11.68 -10.41
C HIS A 328 2.71 11.08 -9.02
N THR A 329 2.71 9.74 -8.89
CA THR A 329 2.52 9.07 -7.59
C THR A 329 3.61 9.45 -6.58
N VAL A 330 4.86 9.58 -7.04
CA VAL A 330 5.98 10.00 -6.18
C VAL A 330 5.81 11.45 -5.77
N ARG A 331 5.45 12.36 -6.70
CA ARG A 331 5.23 13.78 -6.39
C ARG A 331 4.14 13.99 -5.33
N VAL A 332 3.00 13.33 -5.48
CA VAL A 332 1.90 13.42 -4.51
C VAL A 332 2.30 12.84 -3.15
N THR A 333 2.99 11.69 -3.14
CA THR A 333 3.44 11.08 -1.89
C THR A 333 4.53 11.90 -1.20
N ALA A 334 5.43 12.53 -1.96
CA ALA A 334 6.43 13.45 -1.45
C ALA A 334 5.79 14.72 -0.88
N SER A 335 4.76 15.25 -1.53
CA SER A 335 3.97 16.38 -1.02
C SER A 335 3.31 16.04 0.32
N TRP A 336 2.78 14.82 0.47
CA TRP A 336 2.23 14.33 1.74
C TRP A 336 3.30 14.18 2.83
N ALA A 337 4.46 13.60 2.50
CA ALA A 337 5.57 13.47 3.44
C ALA A 337 6.10 14.86 3.89
N LEU A 338 6.21 15.81 2.95
CA LEU A 338 6.58 17.18 3.23
C LEU A 338 5.56 17.91 4.13
N ARG A 339 4.26 17.66 3.91
CA ARG A 339 3.19 18.14 4.80
C ARG A 339 3.38 17.63 6.22
N CYS A 340 3.60 16.32 6.39
CA CYS A 340 3.83 15.71 7.70
C CYS A 340 5.09 16.26 8.38
N PHE A 341 6.15 16.48 7.60
CA PHE A 341 7.40 17.07 8.09
C PHE A 341 7.18 18.49 8.63
N CYS A 342 6.58 19.38 7.83
CA CYS A 342 6.34 20.77 8.27
C CYS A 342 5.24 20.89 9.33
N TYR A 343 4.30 19.94 9.40
CA TYR A 343 3.38 19.84 10.53
C TYR A 343 4.10 19.54 11.85
N SER A 344 5.08 18.63 11.80
CA SER A 344 5.88 18.21 12.95
C SER A 344 7.00 19.21 13.29
N THR A 345 7.39 20.06 12.33
CA THR A 345 8.37 21.16 12.52
C THR A 345 7.85 22.50 11.98
N PRO A 346 6.87 23.13 12.66
CA PRO A 346 6.21 24.35 12.17
C PRO A 346 7.16 25.54 11.94
N LEU A 347 8.28 25.62 12.67
CA LEU A 347 9.29 26.67 12.47
C LEU A 347 9.91 26.65 11.07
N ARG A 348 9.95 25.50 10.40
CA ARG A 348 10.47 25.37 9.03
C ARG A 348 9.43 25.75 7.98
N LEU A 349 8.14 25.71 8.32
CA LEU A 349 7.04 25.89 7.38
C LEU A 349 7.13 27.18 6.53
N PRO A 350 7.38 28.38 7.10
CA PRO A 350 7.40 29.61 6.31
C PRO A 350 8.55 29.62 5.30
N LYS A 351 9.74 29.19 5.73
CA LYS A 351 10.92 29.11 4.87
C LYS A 351 10.69 28.12 3.72
N THR A 352 10.13 26.95 4.01
CA THR A 352 9.85 25.94 2.98
C THR A 352 8.81 26.42 1.98
N ILE A 353 7.74 27.10 2.43
CA ILE A 353 6.76 27.73 1.52
C ILE A 353 7.44 28.68 0.54
N LEU A 354 8.27 29.61 1.05
CA LEU A 354 8.96 30.58 0.20
C LEU A 354 9.91 29.90 -0.80
N VAL A 355 10.63 28.86 -0.39
CA VAL A 355 11.50 28.06 -1.27
C VAL A 355 10.70 27.40 -2.39
N LEU A 356 9.53 26.82 -2.08
CA LEU A 356 8.67 26.19 -3.10
C LEU A 356 8.06 27.22 -4.05
N MET A 357 7.68 28.40 -3.57
CA MET A 357 7.20 29.49 -4.42
C MET A 357 8.27 29.93 -5.42
N ASP A 358 9.51 30.13 -4.96
CA ASP A 358 10.63 30.49 -5.84
C ASP A 358 10.92 29.40 -6.89
N LYS A 359 10.97 28.13 -6.46
CA LYS A 359 11.17 26.99 -7.38
C LYS A 359 10.06 26.90 -8.41
N LEU A 360 8.80 27.02 -7.98
CA LEU A 360 7.64 26.99 -8.85
C LEU A 360 7.67 28.15 -9.86
N GLN A 361 7.98 29.37 -9.42
CA GLN A 361 8.10 30.53 -10.31
C GLN A 361 9.19 30.33 -11.37
N ARG A 362 10.33 29.73 -10.99
CA ARG A 362 11.42 29.40 -11.91
C ARG A 362 10.99 28.36 -12.95
N ASP A 363 10.37 27.27 -12.53
CA ASP A 363 9.88 26.24 -13.48
C ASP A 363 8.79 26.79 -14.40
N LEU A 364 7.85 27.61 -13.89
CA LEU A 364 6.83 28.29 -14.69
C LEU A 364 7.42 29.26 -15.72
N THR A 365 8.55 29.89 -15.41
CA THR A 365 9.26 30.73 -16.38
C THR A 365 9.95 29.85 -17.44
N MET A 366 10.49 28.70 -17.04
CA MET A 366 11.14 27.75 -17.95
C MET A 366 10.16 27.10 -18.93
N ILE A 367 8.95 26.70 -18.52
CA ILE A 367 7.98 26.06 -19.43
C ILE A 367 7.55 26.99 -20.57
N ASN A 368 7.59 28.31 -20.35
CA ASN A 368 7.26 29.32 -21.35
C ASN A 368 8.39 29.55 -22.37
N THR A 369 9.55 28.90 -22.20
CA THR A 369 10.63 28.96 -23.19
C THR A 369 10.38 27.95 -24.32
N PRO A 370 10.60 28.31 -25.61
CA PRO A 370 10.35 27.42 -26.74
C PRO A 370 11.19 26.12 -26.74
N SER A 371 12.31 26.11 -26.01
CA SER A 371 13.21 24.96 -25.86
C SER A 371 12.92 24.13 -24.60
N SER A 372 11.78 24.34 -23.94
CA SER A 372 11.49 23.72 -22.65
C SER A 372 11.23 22.21 -22.77
N SER A 373 11.86 21.46 -21.88
CA SER A 373 11.64 20.02 -21.75
C SER A 373 10.29 19.75 -21.06
N HIS A 374 9.62 18.64 -21.41
CA HIS A 374 8.45 18.13 -20.68
C HIS A 374 8.68 17.98 -19.15
N GLU A 375 9.93 17.75 -18.75
CA GLU A 375 10.33 17.67 -17.35
C GLU A 375 10.06 18.95 -16.56
N ALA A 376 10.16 20.14 -17.20
CA ALA A 376 9.90 21.41 -16.52
C ALA A 376 8.44 21.53 -16.07
N SER A 377 7.49 21.08 -16.89
CA SER A 377 6.07 21.01 -16.53
C SER A 377 5.84 20.06 -15.36
N LEU A 378 6.48 18.88 -15.38
CA LEU A 378 6.36 17.89 -14.30
C LEU A 378 6.93 18.42 -12.97
N ARG A 379 8.05 19.14 -13.00
CA ARG A 379 8.61 19.80 -11.82
C ARG A 379 7.71 20.90 -11.29
N ALA A 380 7.16 21.75 -12.17
CA ALA A 380 6.20 22.79 -11.78
C ALA A 380 5.00 22.19 -11.05
N LEU A 381 4.41 21.11 -11.58
CA LEU A 381 3.31 20.41 -10.92
C LEU A 381 3.70 19.89 -9.54
N GLY A 382 4.89 19.29 -9.41
CA GLY A 382 5.39 18.81 -8.11
C GLY A 382 5.57 19.89 -7.07
N HIS A 383 6.21 21.00 -7.44
CA HIS A 383 6.37 22.15 -6.55
C HIS A 383 5.01 22.76 -6.18
N ALA A 384 4.04 22.80 -7.10
CA ALA A 384 2.68 23.24 -6.82
C ALA A 384 1.94 22.31 -5.85
N TYR A 385 2.05 21.00 -6.00
CA TYR A 385 1.46 20.03 -5.05
C TYR A 385 2.08 20.14 -3.66
N GLY A 386 3.41 20.28 -3.59
CA GLY A 386 4.13 20.49 -2.33
C GLY A 386 3.69 21.79 -1.65
N LEU A 387 3.60 22.89 -2.42
CA LEU A 387 3.15 24.19 -1.93
C LEU A 387 1.71 24.13 -1.42
N ALA A 388 0.80 23.51 -2.19
CA ALA A 388 -0.58 23.29 -1.78
C ALA A 388 -0.68 22.47 -0.49
N ALA A 389 0.14 21.42 -0.37
CA ALA A 389 0.19 20.60 0.84
C ALA A 389 0.64 21.41 2.07
N LEU A 390 1.63 22.31 1.92
CA LEU A 390 2.08 23.20 3.00
C LEU A 390 1.05 24.28 3.36
N VAL A 391 0.37 24.86 2.37
CA VAL A 391 -0.73 25.82 2.62
C VAL A 391 -1.83 25.18 3.46
N SER A 392 -2.12 23.90 3.23
CA SER A 392 -3.13 23.16 4.02
C SER A 392 -2.76 22.95 5.51
N VAL A 393 -1.50 23.17 5.90
CA VAL A 393 -1.02 23.08 7.29
C VAL A 393 -1.27 24.37 8.07
N ILE A 394 -1.33 25.52 7.38
CA ILE A 394 -1.47 26.85 8.01
C ILE A 394 -2.64 26.92 9.02
N PRO A 395 -3.86 26.39 8.74
CA PRO A 395 -4.97 26.44 9.69
C PRO A 395 -4.67 25.68 10.99
N GLU A 396 -3.85 24.63 10.93
CA GLU A 396 -3.47 23.80 12.06
C GLU A 396 -2.29 24.41 12.86
N ARG A 397 -1.59 25.39 12.26
CA ARG A 397 -0.40 26.08 12.80
C ARG A 397 -0.42 27.59 12.46
N PRO A 398 -1.46 28.36 12.86
CA PRO A 398 -1.70 29.72 12.35
C PRO A 398 -0.67 30.75 12.82
N LEU A 399 0.04 30.50 13.93
CA LEU A 399 1.02 31.43 14.48
C LEU A 399 2.32 31.54 13.67
N TYR A 400 2.58 30.58 12.77
CA TYR A 400 3.86 30.48 12.08
C TYR A 400 3.88 31.19 10.73
N VAL A 401 2.73 31.35 10.07
CA VAL A 401 2.64 31.89 8.70
C VAL A 401 1.76 33.13 8.68
N SER A 402 2.30 34.23 8.16
CA SER A 402 1.57 35.48 7.99
C SER A 402 0.57 35.42 6.83
N TYR A 403 -0.50 36.22 6.93
CA TYR A 403 -1.51 36.38 5.88
C TYR A 403 -0.88 36.70 4.50
N ASP A 404 0.15 37.55 4.48
CA ASP A 404 0.83 37.99 3.24
C ASP A 404 1.40 36.83 2.42
N VAL A 405 1.83 35.74 3.05
CA VAL A 405 2.37 34.57 2.35
C VAL A 405 1.23 33.88 1.58
N SER A 406 0.09 33.65 2.21
CA SER A 406 -1.09 33.08 1.57
C SER A 406 -1.66 33.98 0.47
N ALA A 407 -1.63 35.31 0.67
CA ALA A 407 -2.06 36.27 -0.33
C ALA A 407 -1.16 36.23 -1.59
N LYS A 408 0.16 36.10 -1.42
CA LYS A 408 1.09 35.94 -2.56
C LYS A 408 0.84 34.66 -3.35
N VAL A 409 0.50 33.56 -2.68
CA VAL A 409 0.12 32.31 -3.37
C VAL A 409 -1.14 32.50 -4.22
N LEU A 410 -2.14 33.23 -3.69
CA LEU A 410 -3.37 33.54 -4.43
C LEU A 410 -3.12 34.44 -5.63
N ASP A 411 -2.26 35.45 -5.48
CA ASP A 411 -1.89 36.37 -6.56
C ASP A 411 -1.19 35.62 -7.70
N MET A 412 -0.20 34.78 -7.37
CA MET A 412 0.48 33.90 -8.35
C MET A 412 -0.53 33.03 -9.11
N ALA A 413 -1.43 32.34 -8.41
CA ALA A 413 -2.43 31.48 -9.05
C ALA A 413 -3.40 32.27 -9.95
N THR A 414 -3.82 33.45 -9.51
CA THR A 414 -4.71 34.32 -10.30
C THR A 414 -4.02 34.85 -11.56
N GLN A 415 -2.75 35.24 -11.45
CA GLN A 415 -1.98 35.75 -12.59
C GLN A 415 -1.77 34.65 -13.64
N LEU A 416 -1.53 33.41 -13.22
CA LEU A 416 -1.43 32.27 -14.13
C LEU A 416 -2.73 32.06 -14.92
N LEU A 417 -3.89 32.03 -14.25
CA LEU A 417 -5.18 31.87 -14.95
C LEU A 417 -5.47 32.99 -15.95
N LYS A 418 -4.99 34.21 -15.70
CA LYS A 418 -5.18 35.35 -16.61
C LYS A 418 -4.30 35.27 -17.87
N ARG A 419 -3.15 34.60 -17.80
CA ARG A 419 -2.18 34.49 -18.90
C ARG A 419 -2.26 33.18 -19.67
N ALA A 420 -2.82 32.13 -19.04
CA ALA A 420 -2.87 30.79 -19.63
C ALA A 420 -3.60 30.73 -20.98
N SER A 421 -4.50 31.67 -21.29
CA SER A 421 -5.15 31.74 -22.62
C SER A 421 -4.22 32.14 -23.75
N ASP A 422 -3.09 32.79 -23.43
CA ASP A 422 -2.14 33.31 -24.41
C ASP A 422 -1.05 32.29 -24.78
N HIS A 423 -1.02 31.15 -24.07
CA HIS A 423 -0.03 30.10 -24.23
C HIS A 423 -0.58 28.88 -24.98
N GLU A 424 0.34 28.07 -25.52
CA GLU A 424 -0.02 26.80 -26.15
C GLU A 424 -0.75 25.85 -25.17
N LEU A 425 -1.70 25.07 -25.67
CA LEU A 425 -2.61 24.24 -24.85
C LEU A 425 -1.90 23.35 -23.81
N LYS A 426 -0.71 22.83 -24.13
CA LYS A 426 0.05 21.97 -23.20
C LYS A 426 0.64 22.77 -22.03
N VAL A 427 1.19 23.94 -22.30
CA VAL A 427 1.72 24.86 -21.29
C VAL A 427 0.56 25.42 -20.47
N ALA A 428 -0.48 25.91 -21.14
CA ALA A 428 -1.71 26.39 -20.53
C ALA A 428 -2.35 25.34 -19.61
N GLY A 429 -2.37 24.07 -20.03
CA GLY A 429 -2.87 22.95 -19.21
C GLY A 429 -2.10 22.81 -17.90
N THR A 430 -0.77 22.90 -17.95
CA THR A 430 0.08 22.86 -16.74
C THR A 430 -0.19 24.06 -15.83
N GLU A 431 -0.26 25.27 -16.39
CA GLU A 431 -0.51 26.50 -15.63
C GLU A 431 -1.88 26.50 -14.94
N VAL A 432 -2.91 26.01 -15.65
CA VAL A 432 -4.27 25.84 -15.13
C VAL A 432 -4.29 24.84 -13.97
N GLU A 433 -3.61 23.70 -14.10
CA GLU A 433 -3.54 22.70 -13.02
C GLU A 433 -2.84 23.27 -11.79
N VAL A 434 -1.71 23.95 -11.97
CA VAL A 434 -0.97 24.64 -10.90
C VAL A 434 -1.89 25.64 -10.21
N ALA A 435 -2.51 26.55 -10.98
CA ALA A 435 -3.31 27.63 -10.42
C ALA A 435 -4.51 27.12 -9.62
N TRP A 436 -5.28 26.17 -10.18
CA TRP A 436 -6.44 25.63 -9.48
C TRP A 436 -6.07 24.79 -8.27
N THR A 437 -4.93 24.07 -8.31
CA THR A 437 -4.44 23.33 -7.14
C THR A 437 -4.08 24.28 -6.00
N LEU A 438 -3.43 25.41 -6.30
CA LEU A 438 -3.12 26.43 -5.29
C LEU A 438 -4.39 27.08 -4.75
N ILE A 439 -5.34 27.47 -5.61
CA ILE A 439 -6.63 28.03 -5.16
C ILE A 439 -7.39 27.04 -4.29
N ALA A 440 -7.44 25.75 -4.67
CA ALA A 440 -8.08 24.70 -3.88
C ALA A 440 -7.45 24.59 -2.49
N SER A 441 -6.11 24.64 -2.39
CA SER A 441 -5.41 24.60 -1.10
C SER A 441 -5.73 25.82 -0.23
N LEU A 442 -5.88 27.00 -0.82
CA LEU A 442 -6.21 28.23 -0.09
C LEU A 442 -7.63 28.21 0.50
N MET A 443 -8.55 27.40 -0.06
CA MET A 443 -9.88 27.21 0.53
C MET A 443 -9.80 26.57 1.92
N SER A 444 -8.72 25.85 2.22
CA SER A 444 -8.48 25.22 3.52
C SER A 444 -8.24 26.24 4.64
N LEU A 445 -7.86 27.48 4.32
CA LEU A 445 -7.63 28.59 5.27
C LEU A 445 -8.93 29.10 5.92
N GLY A 446 -10.08 28.73 5.37
CA GLY A 446 -11.39 28.99 5.94
C GLY A 446 -11.93 30.41 5.68
N PRO A 447 -13.10 30.73 6.27
CA PRO A 447 -13.91 31.86 5.83
C PRO A 447 -13.23 33.23 5.96
N ASN A 448 -12.35 33.40 6.95
CA ASN A 448 -11.67 34.67 7.19
C ASN A 448 -10.72 35.05 6.04
N PHE A 449 -10.02 34.07 5.48
CA PHE A 449 -9.16 34.29 4.31
C PHE A 449 -9.98 34.37 3.02
N VAL A 450 -10.97 33.51 2.85
CA VAL A 450 -11.69 33.36 1.56
C VAL A 450 -12.68 34.49 1.29
N ARG A 451 -13.33 35.04 2.33
CA ARG A 451 -14.42 36.02 2.19
C ARG A 451 -14.04 37.25 1.34
N PRO A 452 -12.88 37.92 1.54
CA PRO A 452 -12.49 39.07 0.72
C PRO A 452 -12.31 38.72 -0.76
N HIS A 453 -11.93 37.49 -1.08
CA HIS A 453 -11.61 37.02 -2.43
C HIS A 453 -12.79 36.35 -3.14
N LEU A 454 -13.88 36.05 -2.42
CA LEU A 454 -15.03 35.31 -2.95
C LEU A 454 -15.64 35.93 -4.22
N PRO A 455 -15.84 37.26 -4.35
CA PRO A 455 -16.35 37.85 -5.59
C PRO A 455 -15.45 37.56 -6.80
N GLN A 456 -14.13 37.63 -6.61
CA GLN A 456 -13.15 37.34 -7.65
C GLN A 456 -13.14 35.84 -8.00
N LEU A 457 -13.21 34.96 -7.01
CA LEU A 457 -13.28 33.51 -7.20
C LEU A 457 -14.51 33.10 -8.03
N LEU A 458 -15.68 33.69 -7.75
CA LEU A 458 -16.90 33.44 -8.53
C LEU A 458 -16.74 33.83 -10.01
N VAL A 459 -15.98 34.89 -10.31
CA VAL A 459 -15.67 35.28 -11.69
C VAL A 459 -14.74 34.28 -12.35
N LEU A 460 -13.67 33.86 -11.66
CA LEU A 460 -12.72 32.87 -12.18
C LEU A 460 -13.42 31.53 -12.46
N TRP A 461 -14.25 31.04 -11.54
CA TRP A 461 -15.02 29.81 -11.74
C TRP A 461 -16.01 29.92 -12.88
N ARG A 462 -16.68 31.07 -13.04
CA ARG A 462 -17.56 31.31 -14.19
C ARG A 462 -16.81 31.24 -15.52
N ASN A 463 -15.59 31.75 -15.57
CA ASN A 463 -14.77 31.72 -16.78
C ASN A 463 -14.29 30.30 -17.12
N ALA A 464 -14.00 29.47 -16.11
CA ALA A 464 -13.64 28.07 -16.31
C ALA A 464 -14.85 27.14 -16.59
N LEU A 465 -16.04 27.50 -16.11
CA LEU A 465 -17.29 26.75 -16.26
C LEU A 465 -18.35 27.56 -17.04
N PRO A 466 -18.04 28.00 -18.28
CA PRO A 466 -18.98 28.77 -19.08
C PRO A 466 -20.18 27.91 -19.47
N LYS A 467 -21.29 28.56 -19.87
CA LYS A 467 -22.42 27.87 -20.46
C LYS A 467 -21.95 27.09 -21.70
N PRO A 468 -22.33 25.81 -21.85
CA PRO A 468 -22.02 25.06 -23.06
C PRO A 468 -22.55 25.76 -24.31
N THR A 469 -21.78 25.71 -25.37
CA THR A 469 -22.04 26.28 -26.68
C THR A 469 -22.54 25.20 -27.65
N SER A 470 -23.08 25.58 -28.81
CA SER A 470 -23.48 24.60 -29.85
C SER A 470 -22.33 23.70 -30.31
N LYS A 471 -21.08 24.20 -30.28
CA LYS A 471 -19.87 23.42 -30.56
C LYS A 471 -19.61 22.32 -29.52
N ASP A 472 -20.18 22.41 -28.32
CA ASP A 472 -20.09 21.38 -27.28
C ASP A 472 -21.11 20.25 -27.45
N SER A 473 -22.08 20.39 -28.36
CA SER A 473 -23.19 19.43 -28.54
C SER A 473 -23.40 18.96 -29.98
N GLN A 474 -22.77 19.60 -30.97
CA GLN A 474 -22.84 19.18 -32.37
C GLN A 474 -21.79 18.10 -32.69
N ASN A 475 -22.22 17.02 -33.31
CA ASN A 475 -21.33 16.01 -33.87
C ASN A 475 -20.43 16.67 -34.93
N ASN A 476 -19.12 16.41 -34.88
CA ASN A 476 -18.11 17.01 -35.77
C ASN A 476 -17.90 18.53 -35.54
N SER A 477 -17.76 18.92 -34.26
CA SER A 477 -17.55 20.30 -33.79
C SER A 477 -16.27 21.00 -34.29
N GLY A 478 -15.43 20.31 -35.06
CA GLY A 478 -14.16 20.81 -35.58
C GLY A 478 -13.07 20.97 -34.52
N ARG A 479 -13.31 20.53 -33.27
CA ARG A 479 -12.31 20.56 -32.21
C ARG A 479 -11.36 19.38 -32.31
N SER A 480 -10.08 19.67 -32.13
CA SER A 480 -9.03 18.68 -31.97
C SER A 480 -9.15 17.93 -30.64
N VAL A 481 -8.53 16.75 -30.58
CA VAL A 481 -8.40 15.94 -29.35
C VAL A 481 -7.70 16.72 -28.23
N ALA A 482 -6.67 17.50 -28.57
CA ALA A 482 -5.94 18.33 -27.61
C ALA A 482 -6.82 19.42 -26.98
N GLU A 483 -7.69 20.06 -27.76
CA GLU A 483 -8.66 21.03 -27.25
C GLU A 483 -9.67 20.37 -26.32
N TRP A 484 -10.19 19.19 -26.67
CA TRP A 484 -11.08 18.44 -25.79
C TRP A 484 -10.40 18.06 -24.47
N ASN A 485 -9.15 17.57 -24.53
CA ASN A 485 -8.38 17.22 -23.34
C ASN A 485 -8.21 18.43 -22.42
N PHE A 486 -7.81 19.57 -22.98
CA PHE A 486 -7.65 20.83 -22.24
C PHE A 486 -8.98 21.30 -21.63
N LEU A 487 -10.08 21.29 -22.39
CA LEU A 487 -11.40 21.72 -21.92
C LEU A 487 -11.97 20.83 -20.81
N LEU A 488 -11.72 19.53 -20.85
CA LEU A 488 -12.07 18.60 -19.76
C LEU A 488 -11.22 18.89 -18.52
N HIS A 489 -9.92 19.06 -18.72
CA HIS A 489 -8.96 19.28 -17.64
C HIS A 489 -9.20 20.58 -16.86
N ILE A 490 -9.37 21.72 -17.55
CA ILE A 490 -9.64 23.02 -16.89
C ILE A 490 -10.90 22.98 -16.03
N ARG A 491 -11.96 22.31 -16.50
CA ARG A 491 -13.23 22.20 -15.77
C ARG A 491 -13.09 21.29 -14.55
N GLU A 492 -12.41 20.16 -14.69
CA GLU A 492 -12.15 19.24 -13.57
C GLU A 492 -11.34 19.95 -12.48
N SER A 493 -10.28 20.66 -12.85
CA SER A 493 -9.42 21.36 -11.90
C SER A 493 -10.15 22.51 -11.20
N ALA A 494 -10.95 23.30 -11.93
CA ALA A 494 -11.78 24.34 -11.34
C ALA A 494 -12.83 23.79 -10.36
N LEU A 495 -13.48 22.67 -10.70
CA LEU A 495 -14.42 22.00 -9.80
C LEU A 495 -13.72 21.43 -8.57
N GLY A 496 -12.46 21.01 -8.68
CA GLY A 496 -11.65 20.65 -7.51
C GLY A 496 -11.55 21.79 -6.50
N ALA A 497 -11.32 23.02 -6.97
CA ALA A 497 -11.29 24.21 -6.11
C ALA A 497 -12.68 24.56 -5.53
N ILE A 498 -13.75 24.42 -6.32
CA ILE A 498 -15.14 24.61 -5.83
C ILE A 498 -15.46 23.58 -4.75
N LEU A 499 -15.08 22.31 -4.94
CA LEU A 499 -15.32 21.27 -3.95
C LEU A 499 -14.64 21.59 -2.62
N CYS A 500 -13.36 21.99 -2.65
CA CYS A 500 -12.65 22.42 -1.45
C CYS A 500 -13.29 23.66 -0.80
N PHE A 501 -13.82 24.60 -1.60
CA PHE A 501 -14.58 25.74 -1.08
C PHE A 501 -15.84 25.29 -0.33
N LEU A 502 -16.65 24.43 -0.94
CA LEU A 502 -17.88 23.90 -0.34
C LEU A 502 -17.58 23.16 0.96
N GLN A 503 -16.63 22.23 0.95
CA GLN A 503 -16.28 21.42 2.13
C GLN A 503 -15.76 22.25 3.31
N ARG A 504 -15.03 23.34 3.05
CA ARG A 504 -14.32 24.10 4.10
C ARG A 504 -15.02 25.40 4.49
N ASN A 505 -15.92 25.92 3.66
CA ASN A 505 -16.48 27.26 3.82
C ASN A 505 -18.01 27.33 3.70
N ALA A 506 -18.70 26.24 3.34
CA ALA A 506 -20.14 26.29 3.07
C ALA A 506 -20.97 26.83 4.24
N SER A 507 -20.67 26.40 5.47
CA SER A 507 -21.41 26.80 6.67
C SER A 507 -21.45 28.31 6.91
N THR A 508 -20.47 29.06 6.39
CA THR A 508 -20.30 30.49 6.69
C THR A 508 -20.44 31.37 5.44
N LEU A 509 -19.98 30.91 4.27
CA LEU A 509 -19.86 31.74 3.08
C LEU A 509 -20.89 31.41 1.98
N VAL A 510 -21.55 30.25 2.05
CA VAL A 510 -22.55 29.87 1.04
C VAL A 510 -23.92 30.42 1.45
N THR A 511 -24.16 31.67 1.07
CA THR A 511 -25.50 32.27 1.12
C THR A 511 -26.36 31.73 -0.02
N LEU A 512 -27.67 31.98 0.02
CA LEU A 512 -28.58 31.56 -1.04
C LEU A 512 -28.19 32.11 -2.43
N ASP A 513 -27.64 33.32 -2.51
CA ASP A 513 -27.12 33.90 -3.77
C ASP A 513 -25.87 33.14 -4.26
N VAL A 514 -24.90 32.91 -3.37
CA VAL A 514 -23.67 32.15 -3.70
C VAL A 514 -24.04 30.73 -4.12
N ALA A 515 -24.96 30.08 -3.41
CA ALA A 515 -25.43 28.73 -3.72
C ALA A 515 -26.08 28.64 -5.10
N ARG A 516 -26.91 29.63 -5.49
CA ARG A 516 -27.51 29.69 -6.84
C ARG A 516 -26.47 29.90 -7.93
N ARG A 517 -25.48 30.77 -7.70
CA ARG A 517 -24.39 31.00 -8.65
C ARG A 517 -23.59 29.73 -8.87
N ILE A 518 -23.17 29.06 -7.79
CA ILE A 518 -22.45 27.79 -7.87
C ILE A 518 -23.32 26.72 -8.55
N ALA A 519 -24.58 26.58 -8.18
CA ALA A 519 -25.51 25.63 -8.82
C ALA A 519 -25.61 25.86 -10.33
N SER A 520 -25.62 27.12 -10.80
CA SER A 520 -25.59 27.42 -12.23
C SER A 520 -24.28 26.97 -12.89
N LEU A 521 -23.13 27.15 -12.25
CA LEU A 521 -21.84 26.69 -12.78
C LEU A 521 -21.75 25.15 -12.84
N LEU A 522 -22.25 24.46 -11.80
CA LEU A 522 -22.33 23.01 -11.78
C LEU A 522 -23.27 22.48 -12.87
N SER A 523 -24.39 23.17 -13.11
CA SER A 523 -25.32 22.84 -14.21
C SER A 523 -24.63 22.95 -15.57
N ASN A 524 -23.84 24.01 -15.78
CA ASN A 524 -23.06 24.17 -17.01
C ASN A 524 -22.06 23.03 -17.20
N ALA A 525 -21.34 22.65 -16.14
CA ALA A 525 -20.36 21.57 -16.18
C ALA A 525 -21.02 20.21 -16.47
N LEU A 526 -22.16 19.91 -15.85
CA LEU A 526 -22.94 18.70 -16.10
C LEU A 526 -23.42 18.64 -17.56
N SER A 527 -23.98 19.74 -18.07
CA SER A 527 -24.43 19.82 -19.45
C SER A 527 -23.28 19.67 -20.45
N PHE A 528 -22.11 20.23 -20.16
CA PHE A 528 -20.90 20.01 -20.97
C PHE A 528 -20.47 18.54 -20.98
N ALA A 529 -20.43 17.89 -19.81
CA ALA A 529 -20.04 16.48 -19.71
C ALA A 529 -21.03 15.57 -20.45
N ASN A 530 -22.34 15.82 -20.33
CA ASN A 530 -23.37 15.10 -21.08
C ASN A 530 -23.24 15.31 -22.60
N GLY A 531 -22.96 16.56 -23.02
CA GLY A 531 -22.68 16.89 -24.41
C GLY A 531 -21.49 16.13 -24.97
N PHE A 532 -20.38 16.05 -24.23
CA PHE A 532 -19.19 15.30 -24.65
C PHE A 532 -19.49 13.81 -24.89
N ILE A 533 -20.18 13.14 -23.97
CA ILE A 533 -20.52 11.70 -24.13
C ILE A 533 -21.33 11.48 -25.41
N SER A 534 -22.25 12.39 -25.74
CA SER A 534 -23.07 12.26 -26.95
C SER A 534 -22.29 12.40 -28.27
N GLN A 535 -21.08 12.96 -28.25
CA GLN A 535 -20.28 13.18 -29.46
C GLN A 535 -19.45 11.96 -29.89
N ASN A 536 -19.31 10.93 -29.05
CA ASN A 536 -18.48 9.74 -29.35
C ASN A 536 -17.10 10.08 -29.94
N VAL A 537 -16.38 11.03 -29.33
CA VAL A 537 -15.05 11.44 -29.81
C VAL A 537 -14.08 10.26 -29.73
N GLU A 538 -13.58 9.81 -30.87
CA GLU A 538 -12.56 8.76 -30.94
C GLU A 538 -11.18 9.34 -30.55
N ASP A 539 -10.52 8.71 -29.57
CA ASP A 539 -9.18 9.09 -29.14
C ASP A 539 -8.13 8.18 -29.82
N PRO A 540 -7.28 8.70 -30.72
CA PRO A 540 -6.22 7.91 -31.37
C PRO A 540 -5.25 7.27 -30.36
N ALA A 541 -5.09 7.87 -29.17
CA ALA A 541 -4.26 7.33 -28.10
C ALA A 541 -4.89 6.06 -27.46
N GLU A 542 -6.22 5.96 -27.41
CA GLU A 542 -6.90 4.73 -26.97
C GLU A 542 -6.58 3.57 -27.93
N ILE A 543 -6.48 3.82 -29.24
CA ILE A 543 -6.21 2.80 -30.26
C ILE A 543 -4.74 2.33 -30.23
N GLN A 544 -3.77 3.24 -30.10
CA GLN A 544 -2.34 2.88 -30.02
C GLN A 544 -1.99 2.17 -28.70
N GLN A 545 -2.70 2.46 -27.60
CA GLN A 545 -2.52 1.78 -26.32
C GLN A 545 -2.86 0.29 -26.38
N HIS A 546 -3.78 -0.13 -27.24
CA HIS A 546 -4.15 -1.53 -27.43
C HIS A 546 -3.10 -2.35 -28.22
N GLN A 547 -2.08 -1.70 -28.80
CA GLN A 547 -1.08 -2.33 -29.66
C GLN A 547 0.33 -2.42 -29.03
N LEU A 548 0.53 -1.87 -27.82
CA LEU A 548 1.83 -1.89 -27.16
C LEU A 548 2.07 -3.23 -26.43
N PRO A 549 3.28 -3.83 -26.55
CA PRO A 549 3.63 -5.04 -25.80
C PRO A 549 3.51 -4.83 -24.28
N PRO A 550 3.04 -5.82 -23.52
CA PRO A 550 3.01 -5.75 -22.06
C PRO A 550 4.43 -5.56 -21.51
N GLY A 551 4.71 -4.42 -20.88
CA GLY A 551 5.99 -4.16 -20.19
C GLY A 551 6.61 -2.78 -20.39
N ILE A 552 6.19 -1.99 -21.39
CA ILE A 552 6.70 -0.61 -21.58
C ILE A 552 5.83 0.37 -20.78
N LYS A 553 6.28 0.71 -19.57
CA LYS A 553 5.65 1.75 -18.73
C LYS A 553 6.12 3.14 -19.17
N ARG A 554 5.41 3.77 -20.10
CA ARG A 554 5.36 5.25 -20.11
C ARG A 554 4.37 5.69 -19.04
N GLU A 555 4.60 6.85 -18.44
CA GLU A 555 3.58 7.53 -17.64
C GLU A 555 2.33 7.67 -18.52
N ARG A 556 1.31 6.90 -18.19
CA ARG A 556 0.05 6.85 -18.93
C ARG A 556 -0.63 8.20 -18.79
N GLU A 557 -0.60 9.01 -19.86
CA GLU A 557 -1.48 10.16 -19.96
C GLU A 557 -2.94 9.67 -19.92
N LEU A 558 -3.78 10.41 -19.20
CA LEU A 558 -5.19 10.06 -19.05
C LEU A 558 -5.90 10.18 -20.40
N THR A 559 -6.66 9.16 -20.78
CA THR A 559 -7.46 9.20 -22.01
C THR A 559 -8.58 10.24 -21.89
N LEU A 560 -9.17 10.65 -23.02
CA LEU A 560 -10.30 11.58 -22.98
C LEU A 560 -11.47 11.06 -22.12
N ARG A 561 -11.75 9.76 -22.18
CA ARG A 561 -12.80 9.13 -21.35
C ARG A 561 -12.46 9.15 -19.86
N GLU A 562 -11.19 8.90 -19.51
CA GLU A 562 -10.74 8.98 -18.11
C GLU A 562 -10.82 10.42 -17.58
N ARG A 563 -10.45 11.42 -18.40
CA ARG A 563 -10.59 12.85 -18.07
C ARG A 563 -12.05 13.24 -17.86
N GLU A 564 -12.96 12.76 -18.71
CA GLU A 564 -14.38 13.00 -18.57
C GLU A 564 -14.95 12.34 -17.31
N ALA A 565 -14.55 11.10 -17.00
CA ALA A 565 -14.97 10.42 -15.77
C ALA A 565 -14.55 11.21 -14.52
N LEU A 566 -13.33 11.77 -14.51
CA LEU A 566 -12.85 12.63 -13.43
C LEU A 566 -13.69 13.92 -13.31
N LEU A 567 -13.98 14.58 -14.44
CA LEU A 567 -14.85 15.76 -14.48
C LEU A 567 -16.23 15.42 -13.90
N ARG A 568 -16.87 14.37 -14.38
CA ARG A 568 -18.20 13.94 -13.94
C ARG A 568 -18.23 13.59 -12.46
N ARG A 569 -17.21 12.87 -11.96
CA ARG A 569 -17.04 12.60 -10.54
C ARG A 569 -17.00 13.90 -9.73
N ARG A 570 -16.22 14.90 -10.18
CA ARG A 570 -16.14 16.21 -9.48
C ARG A 570 -17.47 16.96 -9.49
N VAL A 571 -18.22 16.91 -10.60
CA VAL A 571 -19.57 17.48 -10.68
C VAL A 571 -20.49 16.86 -9.62
N TYR A 572 -20.52 15.53 -9.52
CA TYR A 572 -21.35 14.83 -8.53
C TYR A 572 -20.95 15.13 -7.09
N GLN A 573 -19.64 15.17 -6.80
CA GLN A 573 -19.13 15.56 -5.48
C GLN A 573 -19.58 16.99 -5.11
N CYS A 574 -19.45 17.94 -6.04
CA CYS A 574 -19.86 19.32 -5.77
C CYS A 574 -21.37 19.45 -5.55
N PHE A 575 -22.21 18.73 -6.31
CA PHE A 575 -23.65 18.73 -6.08
C PHE A 575 -24.01 18.11 -4.72
N SER A 576 -23.31 17.05 -4.32
CA SER A 576 -23.51 16.40 -3.02
C SER A 576 -23.20 17.35 -1.86
N GLU A 577 -22.10 18.10 -1.94
CA GLU A 577 -21.70 19.07 -0.92
C GLU A 577 -22.55 20.35 -0.92
N LEU A 578 -23.06 20.79 -2.08
CA LEU A 578 -23.91 21.99 -2.19
C LEU A 578 -25.34 21.73 -1.68
N GLY A 579 -25.84 20.51 -1.85
CA GLY A 579 -27.22 20.14 -1.60
C GLY A 579 -28.20 20.57 -2.70
N PHE A 580 -29.42 20.04 -2.66
CA PHE A 580 -30.40 20.16 -3.75
C PHE A 580 -31.30 21.41 -3.69
N GLY A 581 -31.29 22.15 -2.58
CA GLY A 581 -32.22 23.25 -2.32
C GLY A 581 -32.08 24.44 -3.28
N SER A 582 -30.86 24.73 -3.74
CA SER A 582 -30.55 25.85 -4.64
C SER A 582 -30.50 25.47 -6.13
N ILE A 583 -30.78 24.21 -6.46
CA ILE A 583 -30.69 23.66 -7.83
C ILE A 583 -32.04 23.80 -8.54
N ALA A 584 -32.04 24.16 -9.82
CA ALA A 584 -33.25 24.18 -10.64
C ALA A 584 -33.79 22.77 -10.90
N GLU A 585 -35.11 22.62 -10.99
CA GLU A 585 -35.77 21.31 -11.16
C GLU A 585 -35.28 20.56 -12.41
N SER A 586 -35.09 21.28 -13.53
CA SER A 586 -34.54 20.70 -14.77
C SER A 586 -33.13 20.13 -14.59
N THR A 587 -32.27 20.81 -13.82
CA THR A 587 -30.93 20.30 -13.48
C THR A 587 -31.03 19.08 -12.58
N ARG A 588 -31.94 19.03 -11.60
CA ARG A 588 -32.14 17.85 -10.74
C ARG A 588 -32.53 16.62 -11.56
N ALA A 589 -33.47 16.78 -12.49
CA ALA A 589 -33.87 15.72 -13.42
C ALA A 589 -32.70 15.23 -14.28
N SER A 590 -31.92 16.15 -14.87
CA SER A 590 -30.74 15.81 -15.67
C SER A 590 -29.64 15.11 -14.85
N LEU A 591 -29.41 15.57 -13.61
CA LEU A 591 -28.46 14.96 -12.68
C LEU A 591 -28.89 13.54 -12.31
N LEU A 592 -30.18 13.33 -12.02
CA LEU A 592 -30.72 12.01 -11.72
C LEU A 592 -30.56 11.07 -12.91
N GLN A 593 -30.95 11.50 -14.11
CA GLN A 593 -30.80 10.71 -15.33
C GLN A 593 -29.33 10.34 -15.60
N SER A 594 -28.43 11.31 -15.48
CA SER A 594 -26.99 11.14 -15.62
C SER A 594 -26.41 10.16 -14.58
N THR A 595 -26.92 10.20 -13.35
CA THR A 595 -26.50 9.29 -12.28
C THR A 595 -26.98 7.87 -12.56
N ILE A 596 -28.25 7.72 -12.93
CA ILE A 596 -28.85 6.42 -13.29
C ILE A 596 -28.10 5.80 -14.47
N SER A 597 -27.78 6.57 -15.52
CA SER A 597 -27.08 6.03 -16.69
C SER A 597 -25.68 5.52 -16.36
N VAL A 598 -24.98 6.17 -15.42
CA VAL A 598 -23.66 5.70 -14.96
C VAL A 598 -23.77 4.35 -14.23
N PHE A 599 -24.77 4.20 -13.34
CA PHE A 599 -24.99 2.94 -12.64
C PHE A 599 -25.55 1.83 -13.53
N ALA A 600 -26.40 2.18 -14.51
CA ALA A 600 -27.04 1.24 -15.43
C ALA A 600 -26.12 0.78 -16.57
N SER A 601 -25.00 1.47 -16.82
CA SER A 601 -24.05 1.13 -17.88
C SER A 601 -22.60 1.16 -17.39
N PRO A 602 -22.19 0.21 -16.53
CA PRO A 602 -20.80 0.12 -16.05
C PRO A 602 -19.78 -0.03 -17.19
N GLU A 603 -20.21 -0.61 -18.31
CA GLU A 603 -19.40 -0.85 -19.52
C GLU A 603 -19.07 0.42 -20.31
N ALA A 604 -19.72 1.56 -20.02
CA ALA A 604 -19.51 2.80 -20.79
C ALA A 604 -18.15 3.48 -20.49
N TYR A 605 -17.60 3.27 -19.29
CA TYR A 605 -16.39 3.97 -18.81
C TYR A 605 -15.12 3.14 -18.89
N GLY A 606 -15.24 1.82 -19.02
CA GLY A 606 -14.13 0.98 -19.43
C GLY A 606 -14.25 0.73 -20.92
N GLY A 607 -13.25 1.06 -21.73
CA GLY A 607 -13.02 0.40 -23.03
C GLY A 607 -12.76 -1.13 -22.91
N ILE A 608 -13.20 -1.71 -21.80
CA ILE A 608 -12.96 -3.02 -21.20
C ILE A 608 -14.30 -3.76 -21.04
N GLY A 609 -15.39 -3.30 -21.71
CA GLY A 609 -16.60 -4.13 -21.89
C GLY A 609 -16.29 -5.52 -22.49
N SER A 610 -15.11 -5.64 -23.11
CA SER A 610 -14.53 -6.90 -23.56
C SER A 610 -13.92 -7.76 -22.45
N ALA A 611 -13.46 -7.30 -21.27
CA ALA A 611 -12.72 -8.21 -20.38
C ALA A 611 -13.58 -9.30 -19.73
N VAL A 612 -14.83 -9.03 -19.33
CA VAL A 612 -15.71 -10.11 -18.83
C VAL A 612 -16.32 -10.90 -19.96
N GLN A 613 -16.72 -10.28 -21.07
CA GLN A 613 -17.17 -11.06 -22.24
C GLN A 613 -16.03 -11.92 -22.82
N ALA A 614 -14.80 -11.42 -22.85
CA ALA A 614 -13.60 -12.15 -23.25
C ALA A 614 -13.13 -13.11 -22.16
N ALA A 615 -13.29 -12.83 -20.87
CA ALA A 615 -13.03 -13.81 -19.80
C ALA A 615 -14.05 -14.94 -19.84
N ILE A 616 -15.33 -14.65 -20.06
CA ILE A 616 -16.39 -15.63 -20.25
C ILE A 616 -16.14 -16.42 -21.54
N ALA A 617 -15.77 -15.75 -22.64
CA ALA A 617 -15.51 -16.39 -23.93
C ALA A 617 -14.19 -17.19 -23.97
N SER A 618 -13.16 -16.77 -23.22
CA SER A 618 -11.89 -17.50 -23.09
C SER A 618 -11.93 -18.58 -22.00
N SER A 619 -12.91 -18.51 -21.09
CA SER A 619 -13.08 -19.43 -19.95
C SER A 619 -14.45 -20.09 -19.96
N VAL A 620 -14.97 -20.48 -21.14
CA VAL A 620 -16.21 -21.26 -21.25
C VAL A 620 -16.02 -22.56 -20.46
N GLY A 621 -16.63 -22.64 -19.28
CA GLY A 621 -16.53 -23.77 -18.34
C GLY A 621 -15.63 -23.57 -17.10
N THR A 622 -14.92 -22.45 -16.96
CA THR A 622 -14.02 -22.17 -15.81
C THR A 622 -14.31 -20.86 -15.08
N PHE A 623 -15.21 -20.02 -15.60
CA PHE A 623 -15.66 -18.82 -14.91
C PHE A 623 -16.49 -19.19 -13.67
N THR A 624 -15.90 -19.06 -12.49
CA THR A 624 -16.54 -19.42 -11.21
C THR A 624 -17.15 -18.23 -10.50
N SER A 625 -16.66 -17.00 -10.71
CA SER A 625 -17.20 -15.81 -10.06
C SER A 625 -16.70 -14.47 -10.63
N VAL A 626 -17.54 -13.42 -10.52
CA VAL A 626 -17.15 -12.00 -10.71
C VAL A 626 -16.01 -11.60 -9.76
N TRP A 627 -15.85 -12.26 -8.61
CA TRP A 627 -14.74 -11.99 -7.67
C TRP A 627 -13.36 -12.40 -8.20
N ALA A 628 -13.31 -13.15 -9.30
CA ALA A 628 -12.06 -13.53 -9.97
C ALA A 628 -11.70 -12.60 -11.15
N THR A 629 -12.55 -11.61 -11.49
CA THR A 629 -12.29 -10.69 -12.60
C THR A 629 -11.40 -9.54 -12.15
N VAL A 630 -10.37 -9.24 -12.95
CA VAL A 630 -9.46 -8.10 -12.75
C VAL A 630 -9.76 -7.09 -13.86
N ASP A 631 -10.92 -6.46 -13.78
CA ASP A 631 -11.43 -5.49 -14.77
C ASP A 631 -11.07 -4.03 -14.44
N GLY A 632 -10.51 -3.78 -13.25
CA GLY A 632 -10.15 -2.43 -12.80
C GLY A 632 -11.29 -1.64 -12.14
N PHE A 633 -12.49 -2.21 -12.09
CA PHE A 633 -13.73 -1.53 -11.68
C PHE A 633 -14.63 -2.42 -10.79
N GLY A 634 -14.39 -3.73 -10.78
CA GLY A 634 -15.14 -4.79 -10.11
C GLY A 634 -16.65 -4.69 -10.33
N TYR A 635 -17.08 -4.24 -11.51
CA TYR A 635 -18.50 -4.01 -11.87
C TYR A 635 -19.31 -3.20 -10.83
N GLY A 636 -18.67 -2.30 -10.09
CA GLY A 636 -19.34 -1.52 -9.03
C GLY A 636 -19.65 -2.32 -7.75
N VAL A 637 -19.21 -3.57 -7.67
CA VAL A 637 -19.38 -4.47 -6.50
C VAL A 637 -18.17 -4.40 -5.55
N THR A 638 -17.19 -3.53 -5.83
CA THR A 638 -15.94 -3.35 -5.06
C THR A 638 -16.15 -2.80 -3.65
N SER A 639 -17.33 -2.24 -3.37
CA SER A 639 -17.74 -1.73 -2.06
C SER A 639 -18.51 -2.76 -1.21
N ASN A 640 -18.87 -3.91 -1.76
CA ASN A 640 -19.61 -4.94 -1.03
C ASN A 640 -18.63 -5.93 -0.39
N GLU A 641 -18.63 -6.03 0.94
CA GLU A 641 -17.97 -7.13 1.64
C GLU A 641 -18.75 -8.43 1.42
N VAL A 642 -18.05 -9.52 1.07
CA VAL A 642 -18.64 -10.85 1.16
C VAL A 642 -18.86 -11.15 2.65
N VAL A 643 -20.13 -11.22 3.06
CA VAL A 643 -20.53 -11.83 4.32
C VAL A 643 -20.42 -13.34 4.13
N ASP A 644 -19.36 -13.92 4.65
CA ASP A 644 -19.28 -15.38 4.75
C ASP A 644 -20.30 -15.83 5.79
N PHE A 645 -21.35 -16.54 5.36
CA PHE A 645 -22.33 -17.21 6.22
C PHE A 645 -21.73 -18.45 6.93
N GLY A 646 -20.40 -18.61 6.94
CA GLY A 646 -19.67 -19.64 7.65
C GLY A 646 -19.55 -19.39 9.16
N GLY A 647 -20.67 -19.35 9.86
CA GLY A 647 -20.71 -19.26 11.32
C GLY A 647 -22.15 -19.20 11.82
N ILE A 648 -22.72 -20.34 12.19
CA ILE A 648 -24.04 -20.43 12.80
C ILE A 648 -24.05 -19.56 14.07
N GLY A 649 -24.83 -18.47 14.05
CA GLY A 649 -25.31 -17.77 15.24
C GLY A 649 -24.75 -16.38 15.50
N ALA A 650 -25.24 -15.36 14.80
CA ALA A 650 -25.53 -14.04 15.40
C ALA A 650 -26.56 -13.33 14.51
N GLY A 651 -27.65 -12.88 15.14
CA GLY A 651 -28.90 -12.49 14.51
C GLY A 651 -28.80 -11.31 13.54
N VAL A 652 -29.71 -11.38 12.57
CA VAL A 652 -30.23 -10.27 11.80
C VAL A 652 -30.82 -9.26 12.77
N ASP A 653 -30.30 -8.05 12.82
CA ASP A 653 -31.10 -6.85 13.03
C ASP A 653 -30.47 -5.72 12.22
N GLY A 654 -31.28 -5.18 11.32
CA GLY A 654 -30.93 -4.03 10.52
C GLY A 654 -31.08 -2.76 11.34
N ASP A 655 -30.16 -1.83 11.16
CA ASP A 655 -30.50 -0.42 11.14
C ASP A 655 -29.54 0.31 10.19
N VAL A 656 -30.17 0.96 9.22
CA VAL A 656 -29.55 1.87 8.25
C VAL A 656 -29.53 3.23 8.93
N ASP A 657 -28.36 3.66 9.40
CA ASP A 657 -28.18 5.07 9.74
C ASP A 657 -26.88 5.65 9.18
N GLY A 658 -27.05 6.75 8.45
CA GLY A 658 -26.06 7.45 7.65
C GLY A 658 -25.04 8.22 8.48
N SER A 659 -24.09 7.52 9.08
CA SER A 659 -22.80 8.08 9.48
C SER A 659 -21.68 7.18 8.96
N GLY A 660 -20.64 7.78 8.37
CA GLY A 660 -19.59 7.11 7.61
C GLY A 660 -18.61 6.26 8.44
N VAL A 661 -19.12 5.36 9.28
CA VAL A 661 -18.37 4.33 10.02
C VAL A 661 -19.00 2.97 9.72
N SER A 662 -19.06 2.60 8.44
CA SER A 662 -19.53 1.26 8.06
C SER A 662 -18.34 0.30 8.02
N GLY A 663 -18.38 -0.75 8.86
CA GLY A 663 -17.56 -1.95 8.68
C GLY A 663 -16.69 -2.43 9.85
N ARG A 664 -16.75 -1.85 11.06
CA ARG A 664 -16.16 -2.52 12.23
C ARG A 664 -17.08 -3.69 12.62
N ARG A 665 -16.90 -4.86 12.00
CA ARG A 665 -17.28 -6.12 12.66
C ARG A 665 -16.63 -6.14 14.04
N ASP A 666 -17.27 -6.76 15.02
CA ASP A 666 -16.69 -6.95 16.36
C ASP A 666 -15.42 -7.81 16.26
N TYR A 667 -14.29 -7.15 15.97
CA TYR A 667 -12.93 -7.67 16.08
C TYR A 667 -12.39 -7.47 17.51
N LEU A 668 -13.28 -7.27 18.49
CA LEU A 668 -12.91 -7.19 19.91
C LEU A 668 -12.06 -8.44 20.25
N ASN A 669 -10.79 -8.19 20.62
CA ASN A 669 -9.74 -9.17 20.93
C ASN A 669 -8.94 -9.78 19.76
N ARG A 670 -9.00 -9.25 18.54
CA ARG A 670 -8.15 -9.71 17.42
C ARG A 670 -7.03 -8.72 17.11
N ASP A 671 -5.90 -9.24 16.65
CA ASP A 671 -4.75 -8.42 16.26
C ASP A 671 -5.05 -7.61 14.99
N ASP A 672 -4.96 -6.27 15.07
CA ASP A 672 -5.29 -5.38 13.94
C ASP A 672 -4.42 -5.60 12.68
N VAL A 673 -3.16 -6.03 12.83
CA VAL A 673 -2.27 -6.34 11.70
C VAL A 673 -2.76 -7.59 11.00
N GLU A 674 -3.10 -8.63 11.75
CA GLU A 674 -3.66 -9.87 11.18
C GLU A 674 -5.01 -9.63 10.51
N VAL A 675 -5.86 -8.80 11.11
CA VAL A 675 -7.14 -8.40 10.51
C VAL A 675 -6.90 -7.64 9.20
N SER A 676 -5.93 -6.72 9.17
CA SER A 676 -5.60 -5.95 7.97
C SER A 676 -5.12 -6.86 6.83
N ILE A 677 -4.29 -7.87 7.12
CA ILE A 677 -3.86 -8.86 6.12
C ILE A 677 -5.04 -9.75 5.69
N ASP A 678 -5.86 -10.21 6.63
CA ASP A 678 -7.03 -11.08 6.35
C ASP A 678 -8.06 -10.39 5.46
N THR A 679 -8.30 -9.09 5.66
CA THR A 679 -9.23 -8.32 4.82
C THR A 679 -8.81 -8.35 3.35
N LEU A 680 -7.51 -8.45 3.03
CA LEU A 680 -7.02 -8.51 1.64
C LEU A 680 -7.32 -9.84 0.93
N VAL A 681 -7.89 -10.82 1.60
CA VAL A 681 -8.42 -12.04 0.96
C VAL A 681 -9.86 -11.84 0.47
N ARG A 682 -10.60 -10.86 1.01
CA ARG A 682 -12.07 -10.76 0.89
C ARG A 682 -12.61 -9.92 -0.30
N PRO A 683 -12.12 -8.70 -0.60
CA PRO A 683 -12.73 -7.86 -1.63
C PRO A 683 -12.28 -8.28 -3.04
N PRO A 684 -13.08 -8.00 -4.09
CA PRO A 684 -12.70 -8.21 -5.48
C PRO A 684 -11.43 -7.44 -5.84
N SER A 685 -10.71 -7.93 -6.85
CA SER A 685 -9.62 -7.19 -7.48
C SER A 685 -10.14 -5.99 -8.27
N ALA A 686 -10.03 -4.80 -7.68
CA ALA A 686 -10.27 -3.51 -8.34
C ALA A 686 -8.99 -2.91 -8.92
#